data_AF-A0AAU3CVY1-F1
#
_entry.id   AF-A0AAU3CVY1-F1
#
_cell.length_a   1.000
_cell.length_b   1.000
_cell.length_c   1.000
_cell.angle_alpha   90.00
_cell.angle_beta   90.00
_cell.angle_gamma   90.00
#
_symmetry.space_group_name_H-M   'P 1'
#
loop_
_entity.id
_entity.type
_entity.pdbx_description
1 polymer ?
#
loop_
_entity_poly.entity_id
_entity_poly.type
_entity_poly.pdbx_seq_one_letter_code
_entity_poly.pdbx_strand_id
1 'polypeptide(L)'
;MVLDARSKPADPRDEHVSGNVLVSIGALLLGMLLAALDQTIVSTALPTIVSELGGMEHLSWVVTAYLLASTAATPLWGKLGDQYGRKRLFQAAIVIFLIGSALCGMAQNMPQLIAFRALQGLGGGGLMVLSMAIVGDLVPPRDRGRYQGLFGAVFGATSVLGPLLGGLFTEHLSWRWVFYVNLPVGVVALAVIAAVLHIPRRSTKHVIDYLGTFLIAAVATCLVLVASLGGTTWDWASPQIVGLAVLGVLLIVAFVAVERRAAEPVLPLKLFRIRTFTLSAVISFIVGFAMFGAMTYLPTFLQVVQGVSPTLSGVHMLPMVAGLLLASTASGQIVSRTGRWKVFPVAGTAVTTLGLLLLHRLDEHSSTGAMSACFFVFGVGLGLVMQVLVLIVQNAVAYEDLGVATSGATFFRSIGASFGVAIFGTIFSSRLGDKLADAFRGVRLPAGVSVDGLESDPRGISELPSTLRPQALHAYASAITDVFLYAAPVALVGFVLAWFLREDPLRGSVTAPDVTETLASNPVERSSYDEVCRALSVLGTREGRREIYRDITARAGQDLLPASSWLLLRIKRCGSVEPATLAERTTVPLPVIIDAVRQVEGSGLVVREGLDVVLTDEGREVADRLAEVREESLGALLGDWWGPDRPTDLVQLVRELNSELCGSDREQPHGGRVLPDHRLA
;
A
#
# COMPACT_ATOMS: atom_id res chain seq x y z
N MET A 1 -34.23 -46.03 6.84
CA MET A 1 -33.61 -46.27 8.17
C MET A 1 -32.11 -46.31 7.92
N VAL A 2 -31.40 -45.18 8.04
CA VAL A 2 -30.50 -44.78 9.17
C VAL A 2 -30.25 -43.26 9.00
N LEU A 3 -30.86 -42.37 9.82
CA LEU A 3 -30.28 -41.62 10.96
C LEU A 3 -28.95 -40.90 10.61
N ASP A 4 -28.99 -39.64 10.18
CA ASP A 4 -29.04 -38.36 10.95
C ASP A 4 -27.76 -38.10 11.78
N ALA A 5 -26.86 -37.29 11.22
CA ALA A 5 -25.75 -36.66 11.93
C ALA A 5 -25.80 -35.14 11.65
N ARG A 6 -26.54 -34.44 12.51
CA ARG A 6 -26.60 -32.97 12.55
C ARG A 6 -25.22 -32.39 12.84
N SER A 7 -24.63 -31.68 11.89
CA SER A 7 -23.54 -30.75 12.14
C SER A 7 -24.08 -29.55 12.93
N LYS A 8 -23.53 -29.32 14.13
CA LYS A 8 -23.76 -28.08 14.90
C LYS A 8 -23.26 -26.87 14.09
N PRO A 9 -23.97 -25.74 14.08
CA PRO A 9 -23.42 -24.48 13.56
C PRO A 9 -22.30 -24.00 14.50
N ALA A 10 -21.14 -23.66 13.93
CA ALA A 10 -20.02 -23.11 14.68
C ALA A 10 -20.33 -21.67 15.15
N ASP A 11 -19.91 -21.37 16.38
CA ASP A 11 -20.07 -20.08 17.05
C ASP A 11 -19.15 -19.01 16.41
N PRO A 12 -19.63 -17.78 16.06
CA PRO A 12 -18.85 -16.79 15.31
C PRO A 12 -17.79 -16.02 16.13
N ARG A 13 -17.40 -16.49 17.32
CA ARG A 13 -16.64 -15.65 18.28
C ARG A 13 -15.20 -16.09 18.57
N ASP A 14 -14.67 -17.07 17.85
CA ASP A 14 -13.28 -17.55 18.02
C ASP A 14 -12.50 -17.67 16.69
N GLU A 15 -12.48 -16.61 15.88
CA GLU A 15 -11.48 -16.50 14.82
C GLU A 15 -10.13 -16.07 15.41
N HIS A 16 -9.41 -17.07 15.94
CA HIS A 16 -7.98 -16.98 16.15
C HIS A 16 -7.33 -16.50 14.85
N VAL A 17 -6.52 -15.43 14.90
CA VAL A 17 -5.54 -15.12 13.86
C VAL A 17 -4.70 -16.39 13.68
N SER A 18 -5.01 -17.15 12.63
CA SER A 18 -4.49 -18.50 12.45
C SER A 18 -2.96 -18.48 12.47
N GLY A 19 -2.34 -19.34 13.29
CA GLY A 19 -0.88 -19.36 13.49
C GLY A 19 -0.06 -19.42 12.19
N ASN A 20 -0.67 -19.90 11.10
CA ASN A 20 -0.10 -19.92 9.75
C ASN A 20 0.17 -18.54 9.16
N VAL A 21 -0.64 -17.51 9.47
CA VAL A 21 -0.45 -16.15 8.96
C VAL A 21 0.78 -15.50 9.60
N LEU A 22 0.94 -15.64 10.92
CA LEU A 22 2.09 -15.06 11.63
C LEU A 22 3.41 -15.71 11.19
N VAL A 23 3.42 -17.03 11.00
CA VAL A 23 4.59 -17.77 10.50
C VAL A 23 4.90 -17.40 9.05
N SER A 24 3.88 -17.26 8.19
CA SER A 24 4.06 -16.79 6.82
C SER A 24 4.67 -15.40 6.77
N ILE A 25 4.17 -14.48 7.60
CA ILE A 25 4.69 -13.11 7.69
C ILE A 25 6.11 -13.10 8.24
N GLY A 26 6.41 -13.91 9.26
CA GLY A 26 7.78 -14.09 9.76
C GLY A 26 8.74 -14.51 8.65
N ALA A 27 8.33 -15.41 7.76
CA ALA A 27 9.16 -15.84 6.63
C ALA A 27 9.32 -14.77 5.53
N LEU A 28 8.28 -13.96 5.27
CA LEU A 28 8.37 -12.80 4.36
C LEU A 28 9.32 -11.73 4.92
N LEU A 29 9.23 -11.47 6.23
CA LEU A 29 10.13 -10.57 6.94
C LEU A 29 11.56 -11.11 6.96
N LEU A 30 11.75 -12.43 7.08
CA LEU A 30 13.07 -13.06 7.00
C LEU A 30 13.69 -12.90 5.60
N GLY A 31 12.90 -13.10 4.53
CA GLY A 31 13.35 -12.86 3.16
C GLY A 31 13.73 -11.40 2.91
N MET A 32 12.98 -10.46 3.49
CA MET A 32 13.33 -9.05 3.44
C MET A 32 14.55 -8.70 4.29
N LEU A 33 14.68 -9.30 5.48
CA LEU A 33 15.85 -9.16 6.35
C LEU A 33 17.10 -9.60 5.60
N LEU A 34 17.07 -10.74 4.90
CA LEU A 34 18.16 -11.22 4.04
C LEU A 34 18.60 -10.15 3.02
N ALA A 35 17.66 -9.59 2.27
CA ALA A 35 17.96 -8.60 1.25
C ALA A 35 18.54 -7.30 1.83
N ALA A 36 17.97 -6.81 2.94
CA ALA A 36 18.44 -5.61 3.61
C ALA A 36 19.81 -5.84 4.28
N LEU A 37 19.97 -6.98 4.95
CA LEU A 37 21.18 -7.36 5.68
C LEU A 37 22.38 -7.44 4.74
N ASP A 38 22.22 -8.07 3.58
CA ASP A 38 23.28 -8.19 2.59
C ASP A 38 23.84 -6.85 2.08
N GLN A 39 23.00 -5.81 1.95
CA GLN A 39 23.48 -4.47 1.61
C GLN A 39 24.40 -3.92 2.72
N THR A 40 23.96 -4.07 3.97
CA THR A 40 24.67 -3.52 5.13
C THR A 40 25.95 -4.29 5.51
N ILE A 41 25.92 -5.63 5.51
CA ILE A 41 27.10 -6.45 5.83
C ILE A 41 28.20 -6.20 4.79
N VAL A 42 27.86 -6.20 3.49
CA VAL A 42 28.88 -6.04 2.44
C VAL A 42 29.50 -4.65 2.47
N SER A 43 28.74 -3.60 2.79
CA SER A 43 29.31 -2.26 2.94
C SER A 43 30.42 -2.22 3.99
N THR A 44 30.32 -3.00 5.07
CA THR A 44 31.37 -3.05 6.10
C THR A 44 32.58 -3.92 5.72
N ALA A 45 32.36 -4.94 4.89
CA ALA A 45 33.41 -5.83 4.43
C ALA A 45 34.14 -5.34 3.17
N LEU A 46 33.61 -4.30 2.51
CA LEU A 46 34.06 -3.80 1.23
C LEU A 46 35.57 -3.46 1.18
N PRO A 47 36.17 -2.81 2.22
CA PRO A 47 37.61 -2.53 2.22
C PRO A 47 38.45 -3.81 2.21
N THR A 48 38.06 -4.83 2.98
CA THR A 48 38.75 -6.13 3.04
C THR A 48 38.66 -6.87 1.71
N ILE A 49 37.47 -6.87 1.08
CA ILE A 49 37.22 -7.48 -0.24
C ILE A 49 38.20 -6.91 -1.28
N VAL A 50 38.37 -5.58 -1.29
CA VAL A 50 39.23 -4.88 -2.26
C VAL A 50 40.70 -5.11 -1.99
N SER A 51 41.08 -5.17 -0.70
CA SER A 51 42.45 -5.51 -0.30
C SER A 51 42.87 -6.90 -0.78
N GLU A 52 41.93 -7.86 -0.84
CA GLU A 52 42.23 -9.24 -1.27
C GLU A 52 42.07 -9.47 -2.78
N LEU A 53 41.09 -8.85 -3.43
CA LEU A 53 40.79 -9.06 -4.86
C LEU A 53 41.46 -8.04 -5.79
N GLY A 54 42.00 -6.95 -5.23
CA GLY A 54 42.54 -5.81 -5.98
C GLY A 54 41.44 -4.98 -6.67
N GLY A 55 41.84 -3.88 -7.33
CA GLY A 55 40.93 -3.06 -8.14
C GLY A 55 40.14 -2.00 -7.36
N MET A 56 40.84 -1.06 -6.73
CA MET A 56 40.23 0.11 -6.05
C MET A 56 39.32 0.92 -6.96
N GLU A 57 39.57 0.98 -8.27
CA GLU A 57 38.70 1.67 -9.24
C GLU A 57 37.30 1.03 -9.37
N HIS A 58 37.13 -0.21 -8.90
CA HIS A 58 35.88 -0.97 -8.99
C HIS A 58 35.10 -1.04 -7.67
N LEU A 59 35.54 -0.31 -6.64
CA LEU A 59 34.95 -0.31 -5.30
C LEU A 59 33.46 0.05 -5.32
N SER A 60 33.15 1.16 -5.98
CA SER A 60 31.78 1.68 -6.12
C SER A 60 30.88 0.71 -6.89
N TRP A 61 31.43 0.02 -7.90
CA TRP A 61 30.70 -0.88 -8.77
C TRP A 61 30.12 -2.10 -8.07
N VAL A 62 30.71 -2.58 -6.96
CA VAL A 62 30.17 -3.72 -6.20
C VAL A 62 28.81 -3.39 -5.59
N VAL A 63 28.66 -2.19 -5.05
CA VAL A 63 27.40 -1.71 -4.45
C VAL A 63 26.45 -1.22 -5.55
N THR A 64 26.97 -0.46 -6.52
CA THR A 64 26.16 0.07 -7.63
C THR A 64 25.54 -1.03 -8.48
N ALA A 65 26.27 -2.10 -8.82
CA ALA A 65 25.73 -3.19 -9.63
C ALA A 65 24.57 -3.92 -8.94
N TYR A 66 24.68 -4.15 -7.62
CA TYR A 66 23.60 -4.72 -6.84
C TYR A 66 22.37 -3.79 -6.82
N LEU A 67 22.56 -2.50 -6.49
CA LEU A 67 21.48 -1.52 -6.42
C LEU A 67 20.81 -1.32 -7.77
N LEU A 68 21.59 -1.29 -8.85
CA LEU A 68 21.11 -1.17 -10.22
C LEU A 68 20.23 -2.36 -10.59
N ALA A 69 20.73 -3.58 -10.40
CA ALA A 69 19.98 -4.79 -10.71
C ALA A 69 18.72 -4.93 -9.84
N SER A 70 18.81 -4.61 -8.55
CA SER A 70 17.67 -4.62 -7.63
C SER A 70 16.60 -3.61 -8.04
N THR A 71 17.00 -2.40 -8.42
CA THR A 71 16.07 -1.36 -8.86
C THR A 71 15.44 -1.71 -10.21
N ALA A 72 16.23 -2.24 -11.16
CA ALA A 72 15.74 -2.65 -12.47
C ALA A 72 14.76 -3.83 -12.39
N ALA A 73 15.00 -4.77 -11.47
CA ALA A 73 14.17 -5.95 -11.28
C ALA A 73 12.89 -5.68 -10.48
N THR A 74 12.88 -4.64 -9.64
CA THR A 74 11.75 -4.29 -8.77
C THR A 74 10.39 -4.24 -9.50
N PRO A 75 10.25 -3.50 -10.62
CA PRO A 75 8.98 -3.43 -11.35
C PRO A 75 8.61 -4.76 -12.01
N LEU A 76 9.63 -5.46 -12.52
CA LEU A 76 9.48 -6.76 -13.17
C LEU A 76 8.92 -7.80 -12.19
N TRP A 77 9.45 -7.87 -10.96
CA TRP A 77 8.94 -8.74 -9.91
C TRP A 77 7.51 -8.42 -9.49
N GLY A 78 7.16 -7.13 -9.40
CA GLY A 78 5.79 -6.70 -9.09
C GLY A 78 4.78 -7.28 -10.08
N LYS A 79 4.97 -7.03 -11.38
CA LYS A 79 4.04 -7.49 -12.42
C LYS A 79 4.04 -9.00 -12.60
N LEU A 80 5.22 -9.65 -12.60
CA LEU A 80 5.31 -11.11 -12.67
C LEU A 80 4.66 -11.79 -11.46
N GLY A 81 4.76 -11.18 -10.28
CA GLY A 81 4.15 -11.66 -9.04
C GLY A 81 2.62 -11.68 -9.10
N ASP A 82 2.02 -10.65 -9.72
CA ASP A 82 0.56 -10.56 -9.90
C ASP A 82 0.03 -11.68 -10.81
N GLN A 83 0.79 -12.06 -11.85
CA GLN A 83 0.33 -12.99 -12.89
C GLN A 83 0.67 -14.47 -12.62
N TYR A 84 1.93 -14.77 -12.27
CA TYR A 84 2.40 -16.15 -12.05
C TYR A 84 2.21 -16.63 -10.61
N GLY A 85 1.69 -15.73 -9.75
CA GLY A 85 1.42 -15.96 -8.34
C GLY A 85 2.61 -15.57 -7.45
N ARG A 86 2.35 -14.66 -6.51
CA ARG A 86 3.38 -14.06 -5.66
C ARG A 86 4.21 -15.07 -4.86
N LYS A 87 3.62 -16.19 -4.40
CA LYS A 87 4.36 -17.26 -3.70
C LYS A 87 5.50 -17.81 -4.54
N ARG A 88 5.23 -18.21 -5.78
CA ARG A 88 6.25 -18.83 -6.66
C ARG A 88 7.35 -17.85 -7.01
N LEU A 89 6.97 -16.60 -7.26
CA LEU A 89 7.91 -15.56 -7.65
C LEU A 89 8.78 -15.14 -6.47
N PHE A 90 8.24 -15.14 -5.25
CA PHE A 90 9.04 -14.88 -4.06
C PHE A 90 10.04 -16.02 -3.79
N GLN A 91 9.63 -17.27 -3.98
CA GLN A 91 10.55 -18.42 -3.93
C GLN A 91 11.65 -18.33 -5.01
N ALA A 92 11.29 -17.93 -6.23
CA ALA A 92 12.26 -17.70 -7.30
C ALA A 92 13.25 -16.57 -6.95
N ALA A 93 12.76 -15.47 -6.38
CA ALA A 93 13.60 -14.36 -5.92
C ALA A 93 14.58 -14.81 -4.82
N ILE A 94 14.13 -15.63 -3.85
CA ILE A 94 15.01 -16.24 -2.84
C ILE A 94 16.08 -17.10 -3.52
N VAL A 95 15.70 -17.99 -4.45
CA VAL A 95 16.66 -18.88 -5.12
C VAL A 95 17.69 -18.09 -5.92
N ILE A 96 17.27 -17.09 -6.70
CA ILE A 96 18.19 -16.22 -7.46
C ILE A 96 19.13 -15.48 -6.50
N PHE A 97 18.61 -14.96 -5.39
CA PHE A 97 19.41 -14.29 -4.38
C PHE A 97 20.44 -15.25 -3.74
N LEU A 98 20.04 -16.48 -3.41
CA LEU A 98 20.94 -17.48 -2.82
C LEU A 98 22.04 -17.94 -3.78
N ILE A 99 21.69 -18.16 -5.06
CA ILE A 99 22.66 -18.50 -6.11
C ILE A 99 23.64 -17.34 -6.28
N GLY A 100 23.14 -16.10 -6.40
CA GLY A 100 23.98 -14.91 -6.49
C GLY A 100 24.91 -14.78 -5.28
N SER A 101 24.40 -14.98 -4.07
CA SER A 101 25.20 -14.94 -2.83
C SER A 101 26.28 -16.04 -2.82
N ALA A 102 25.94 -17.27 -3.21
CA ALA A 102 26.93 -18.35 -3.32
C ALA A 102 28.05 -18.01 -4.32
N LEU A 103 27.68 -17.47 -5.48
CA LEU A 103 28.64 -17.05 -6.51
C LEU A 103 29.51 -15.88 -6.05
N CYS A 104 28.95 -14.89 -5.33
CA CYS A 104 29.73 -13.81 -4.71
C CYS A 104 30.78 -14.35 -3.73
N GLY A 105 30.42 -15.33 -2.89
CA GLY A 105 31.36 -16.01 -2.00
C GLY A 105 32.42 -16.83 -2.73
N MET A 106 32.17 -17.22 -3.98
CA MET A 106 33.13 -17.94 -4.84
C MET A 106 33.94 -17.02 -5.76
N ALA A 107 33.70 -15.70 -5.77
CA ALA A 107 34.36 -14.78 -6.69
C ALA A 107 35.89 -14.78 -6.53
N GLN A 108 36.61 -14.77 -7.66
CA GLN A 108 38.07 -14.79 -7.70
C GLN A 108 38.68 -13.46 -8.12
N ASN A 109 37.88 -12.54 -8.67
CA ASN A 109 38.30 -11.20 -9.09
C ASN A 109 37.11 -10.22 -8.99
N MET A 110 37.40 -8.91 -9.02
CA MET A 110 36.38 -7.87 -8.91
C MET A 110 35.31 -7.90 -10.02
N PRO A 111 35.64 -8.10 -11.30
CA PRO A 111 34.61 -8.19 -12.34
C PRO A 111 33.61 -9.34 -12.13
N GLN A 112 34.10 -10.52 -11.70
CA GLN A 112 33.21 -11.63 -11.32
C GLN A 112 32.33 -11.24 -10.13
N LEU A 113 32.90 -10.62 -9.09
CA LEU A 113 32.13 -10.18 -7.93
C LEU A 113 31.03 -9.21 -8.34
N ILE A 114 31.33 -8.24 -9.21
CA ILE A 114 30.35 -7.26 -9.73
C ILE A 114 29.23 -7.96 -10.52
N ALA A 115 29.58 -8.90 -11.40
CA ALA A 115 28.60 -9.65 -12.18
C ALA A 115 27.68 -10.51 -11.29
N PHE A 116 28.26 -11.19 -10.29
CA PHE A 116 27.50 -11.99 -9.33
C PHE A 116 26.65 -11.10 -8.40
N ARG A 117 27.13 -9.91 -8.04
CA ARG A 117 26.36 -8.91 -7.31
C ARG A 117 25.17 -8.40 -8.10
N ALA A 118 25.31 -8.19 -9.40
CA ALA A 118 24.18 -7.87 -10.26
C ALA A 118 23.14 -9.00 -10.24
N LEU A 119 23.57 -10.25 -10.40
CA LEU A 119 22.67 -11.42 -10.31
C LEU A 119 21.97 -11.51 -8.95
N GLN A 120 22.71 -11.31 -7.86
CA GLN A 120 22.17 -11.29 -6.51
C GLN A 120 21.16 -10.15 -6.30
N GLY A 121 21.45 -8.96 -6.85
CA GLY A 121 20.58 -7.79 -6.83
C GLY A 121 19.23 -8.04 -7.50
N LEU A 122 19.20 -8.80 -8.61
CA LEU A 122 17.95 -9.22 -9.23
C LEU A 122 17.03 -9.94 -8.23
N GLY A 123 17.57 -10.86 -7.43
CA GLY A 123 16.80 -11.53 -6.37
C GLY A 123 16.43 -10.58 -5.23
N GLY A 124 17.36 -9.73 -4.79
CA GLY A 124 17.17 -8.79 -3.69
C GLY A 124 16.01 -7.79 -3.89
N GLY A 125 15.88 -7.25 -5.10
CA GLY A 125 14.76 -6.37 -5.44
C GLY A 125 13.41 -7.08 -5.37
N GLY A 126 13.37 -8.34 -5.83
CA GLY A 126 12.19 -9.19 -5.72
C GLY A 126 11.81 -9.49 -4.28
N LEU A 127 12.79 -9.77 -3.42
CA LEU A 127 12.57 -10.03 -2.00
C LEU A 127 11.90 -8.83 -1.30
N MET A 128 12.37 -7.60 -1.55
CA MET A 128 11.76 -6.41 -0.97
C MET A 128 10.32 -6.19 -1.47
N VAL A 129 10.12 -6.21 -2.78
CA VAL A 129 8.85 -5.82 -3.40
C VAL A 129 7.76 -6.85 -3.17
N LEU A 130 8.08 -8.14 -3.38
CA LEU A 130 7.12 -9.22 -3.21
C LEU A 130 6.78 -9.44 -1.74
N SER A 131 7.70 -9.23 -0.79
CA SER A 131 7.36 -9.28 0.64
C SER A 131 6.30 -8.25 1.01
N MET A 132 6.47 -7.00 0.59
CA MET A 132 5.48 -5.95 0.86
C MET A 132 4.13 -6.27 0.19
N ALA A 133 4.16 -6.77 -1.04
CA ALA A 133 2.95 -7.09 -1.77
C ALA A 133 2.19 -8.30 -1.18
N ILE A 134 2.89 -9.37 -0.80
CA ILE A 134 2.27 -10.56 -0.18
C ILE A 134 1.67 -10.22 1.19
N VAL A 135 2.31 -9.36 1.98
CA VAL A 135 1.70 -8.87 3.23
C VAL A 135 0.42 -8.10 2.92
N GLY A 136 0.38 -7.31 1.85
CA GLY A 136 -0.84 -6.64 1.39
C GLY A 136 -2.00 -7.58 1.07
N ASP A 137 -1.70 -8.77 0.54
CA ASP A 137 -2.68 -9.81 0.20
C ASP A 137 -3.14 -10.63 1.42
N LEU A 138 -2.24 -10.87 2.39
CA LEU A 138 -2.54 -11.67 3.58
C LEU A 138 -3.19 -10.88 4.72
N VAL A 139 -2.91 -9.57 4.78
CA VAL A 139 -3.25 -8.74 5.94
C VAL A 139 -4.38 -7.76 5.60
N PRO A 140 -5.48 -7.78 6.37
CA PRO A 140 -6.55 -6.81 6.24
C PRO A 140 -6.04 -5.36 6.34
N PRO A 141 -6.59 -4.39 5.59
CA PRO A 141 -6.12 -2.99 5.58
C PRO A 141 -5.94 -2.38 6.97
N ARG A 142 -6.82 -2.73 7.92
CA ARG A 142 -6.79 -2.28 9.33
C ARG A 142 -5.53 -2.67 10.09
N ASP A 143 -4.91 -3.80 9.76
CA ASP A 143 -3.73 -4.33 10.47
C ASP A 143 -2.42 -3.99 9.74
N ARG A 144 -2.49 -3.51 8.49
CA ARG A 144 -1.29 -3.22 7.67
C ARG A 144 -0.31 -2.26 8.35
N GLY A 145 -0.79 -1.32 9.16
CA GLY A 145 0.06 -0.43 9.96
C GLY A 145 0.96 -1.18 10.94
N ARG A 146 0.42 -2.19 11.64
CA ARG A 146 1.19 -3.04 12.58
C ARG A 146 2.26 -3.86 11.84
N TYR A 147 1.95 -4.37 10.66
CA TYR A 147 2.89 -5.16 9.86
C TYR A 147 3.94 -4.31 9.14
N GLN A 148 3.61 -3.08 8.74
CA GLN A 148 4.61 -2.05 8.40
C GLN A 148 5.52 -1.71 9.58
N GLY A 149 4.99 -1.79 10.80
CA GLY A 149 5.77 -1.88 12.05
C GLY A 149 6.90 -2.88 12.01
N LEU A 150 6.57 -4.12 11.65
CA LEU A 150 7.54 -5.21 11.56
C LEU A 150 8.57 -4.97 10.44
N PHE A 151 8.17 -4.38 9.31
CA PHE A 151 9.11 -4.00 8.26
C PHE A 151 10.11 -2.93 8.73
N GLY A 152 9.64 -1.90 9.45
CA GLY A 152 10.51 -0.90 10.07
C GLY A 152 11.44 -1.52 11.13
N ALA A 153 10.93 -2.47 11.91
CA ALA A 153 11.74 -3.22 12.88
C ALA A 153 12.81 -4.08 12.22
N VAL A 154 12.52 -4.71 11.07
CA VAL A 154 13.51 -5.43 10.26
C VAL A 154 14.61 -4.49 9.79
N PHE A 155 14.27 -3.31 9.24
CA PHE A 155 15.28 -2.33 8.86
C PHE A 155 16.12 -1.84 10.04
N GLY A 156 15.49 -1.60 11.20
CA GLY A 156 16.20 -1.27 12.43
C GLY A 156 17.14 -2.39 12.88
N ALA A 157 16.67 -3.64 12.90
CA ALA A 157 17.47 -4.81 13.25
C ALA A 157 18.64 -5.01 12.28
N THR A 158 18.39 -4.87 10.97
CA THR A 158 19.42 -4.92 9.93
C THR A 158 20.48 -3.86 10.11
N SER A 159 20.11 -2.62 10.45
CA SER A 159 21.07 -1.52 10.64
C SER A 159 22.11 -1.83 11.74
N VAL A 160 21.74 -2.65 12.72
CA VAL A 160 22.60 -3.10 13.81
C VAL A 160 23.33 -4.40 13.44
N LEU A 161 22.59 -5.41 13.00
CA LEU A 161 23.11 -6.75 12.71
C LEU A 161 24.08 -6.76 11.53
N GLY A 162 23.85 -5.90 10.53
CA GLY A 162 24.65 -5.86 9.31
C GLY A 162 26.13 -5.57 9.60
N PRO A 163 26.44 -4.38 10.12
CA PRO A 163 27.81 -4.04 10.47
C PRO A 163 28.45 -4.96 11.52
N LEU A 164 27.66 -5.44 12.49
CA LEU A 164 28.16 -6.32 13.54
C LEU A 164 28.59 -7.68 12.97
N LEU A 165 27.75 -8.30 12.15
CA LEU A 165 28.09 -9.57 11.48
C LEU A 165 29.19 -9.36 10.43
N GLY A 166 29.18 -8.22 9.73
CA GLY A 166 30.20 -7.90 8.73
C GLY A 166 31.59 -7.77 9.33
N GLY A 167 31.73 -6.97 10.40
CA GLY A 167 32.96 -6.85 11.16
C GLY A 167 33.43 -8.20 11.71
N LEU A 168 32.55 -8.94 12.40
CA LEU A 168 32.84 -10.26 12.95
C LEU A 168 33.38 -11.24 11.89
N PHE A 169 32.75 -11.28 10.72
CA PHE A 169 33.14 -12.18 9.63
C PHE A 169 34.45 -11.75 8.96
N THR A 170 34.69 -10.44 8.80
CA THR A 170 35.95 -9.95 8.24
C THR A 170 37.13 -10.07 9.21
N GLU A 171 36.90 -9.93 10.52
CA GLU A 171 37.96 -9.95 11.53
C GLU A 171 38.35 -11.37 11.96
N HIS A 172 37.38 -12.29 12.06
CA HIS A 172 37.63 -13.64 12.61
C HIS A 172 37.49 -14.77 11.59
N LEU A 173 36.87 -14.53 10.43
CA LEU A 173 36.69 -15.55 9.40
C LEU A 173 37.31 -15.08 8.08
N SER A 174 36.48 -14.85 7.07
CA SER A 174 36.83 -14.36 5.75
C SER A 174 35.65 -13.55 5.24
N TRP A 175 35.92 -12.51 4.44
CA TRP A 175 34.87 -11.71 3.80
C TRP A 175 33.87 -12.57 3.00
N ARG A 176 34.26 -13.78 2.55
CA ARG A 176 33.38 -14.71 1.82
C ARG A 176 32.16 -15.13 2.65
N TRP A 177 32.30 -15.20 3.98
CA TRP A 177 31.21 -15.58 4.90
C TRP A 177 30.10 -14.54 4.97
N VAL A 178 30.40 -13.29 4.61
CA VAL A 178 29.38 -12.23 4.42
C VAL A 178 28.33 -12.66 3.41
N PHE A 179 28.72 -13.44 2.40
CA PHE A 179 27.78 -13.97 1.40
C PHE A 179 27.25 -15.35 1.79
N TYR A 180 28.06 -16.21 2.43
CA TYR A 180 27.60 -17.55 2.81
C TYR A 180 26.57 -17.54 3.96
N VAL A 181 26.55 -16.52 4.82
CA VAL A 181 25.54 -16.40 5.90
C VAL A 181 24.10 -16.33 5.35
N ASN A 182 23.94 -15.80 4.14
CA ASN A 182 22.63 -15.69 3.49
C ASN A 182 22.07 -17.06 3.09
N LEU A 183 22.93 -18.05 2.82
CA LEU A 183 22.53 -19.38 2.34
C LEU A 183 21.66 -20.13 3.36
N PRO A 184 22.10 -20.38 4.61
CA PRO A 184 21.29 -21.13 5.58
C PRO A 184 19.99 -20.38 5.91
N VAL A 185 20.05 -19.06 6.07
CA VAL A 185 18.87 -18.25 6.40
C VAL A 185 17.86 -18.25 5.25
N GLY A 186 18.33 -18.13 4.01
CA GLY A 186 17.46 -18.17 2.82
C GLY A 186 16.87 -19.56 2.57
N VAL A 187 17.61 -20.64 2.86
CA VAL A 187 17.07 -22.02 2.80
C VAL A 187 15.97 -22.21 3.83
N VAL A 188 16.14 -21.72 5.07
CA VAL A 188 15.09 -21.76 6.10
C VAL A 188 13.88 -20.94 5.66
N ALA A 189 14.08 -19.71 5.16
CA ALA A 189 13.00 -18.89 4.64
C ALA A 189 12.24 -19.63 3.52
N LEU A 190 12.96 -20.19 2.55
CA LEU A 190 12.39 -20.92 1.43
C LEU A 190 11.57 -22.14 1.88
N ALA A 191 12.08 -22.91 2.85
CA ALA A 191 11.39 -24.07 3.41
C ALA A 191 10.10 -23.67 4.14
N VAL A 192 10.15 -22.63 4.97
CA VAL A 192 8.97 -22.13 5.71
C VAL A 192 7.91 -21.60 4.76
N ILE A 193 8.31 -20.84 3.73
CA ILE A 193 7.39 -20.31 2.70
C ILE A 193 6.79 -21.45 1.88
N ALA A 194 7.59 -22.46 1.52
CA ALA A 194 7.10 -23.62 0.79
C ALA A 194 6.00 -24.35 1.58
N ALA A 195 6.23 -24.58 2.87
CA ALA A 195 5.33 -25.33 3.74
C ALA A 195 4.07 -24.54 4.18
N VAL A 196 4.24 -23.28 4.59
CA VAL A 196 3.19 -22.55 5.33
C VAL A 196 2.42 -21.57 4.45
N LEU A 197 3.09 -20.88 3.53
CA LEU A 197 2.45 -19.82 2.74
C LEU A 197 1.46 -20.43 1.74
N HIS A 198 0.16 -20.33 2.01
CA HIS A 198 -0.89 -20.72 1.08
C HIS A 198 -1.61 -19.48 0.59
N ILE A 199 -1.24 -19.02 -0.62
CA ILE A 199 -1.96 -17.95 -1.31
C ILE A 199 -2.94 -18.63 -2.28
N PRO A 200 -4.27 -18.41 -2.16
CA PRO A 200 -5.24 -18.93 -3.11
C PRO A 200 -4.85 -18.54 -4.54
N ARG A 201 -4.61 -19.53 -5.41
CA ARG A 201 -4.35 -19.26 -6.83
C ARG A 201 -5.67 -18.93 -7.51
N ARG A 202 -5.88 -17.68 -7.90
CA ARG A 202 -6.88 -17.33 -8.91
C ARG A 202 -6.16 -16.97 -10.20
N SER A 203 -6.20 -17.91 -11.15
CA SER A 203 -5.64 -17.77 -12.49
C SER A 203 -6.62 -16.99 -13.36
N THR A 204 -6.56 -15.67 -13.34
CA THR A 204 -7.09 -14.86 -14.43
C THR A 204 -6.04 -14.78 -15.53
N LYS A 205 -6.40 -15.16 -16.77
CA LYS A 205 -5.52 -15.12 -17.94
C LYS A 205 -5.26 -13.65 -18.30
N HIS A 206 -4.15 -13.10 -17.82
CA HIS A 206 -3.66 -11.77 -18.18
C HIS A 206 -2.70 -11.87 -19.37
N VAL A 207 -2.84 -10.99 -20.36
CA VAL A 207 -1.92 -10.90 -21.51
C VAL A 207 -0.73 -10.04 -21.14
N ILE A 208 0.46 -10.63 -21.12
CA ILE A 208 1.66 -9.96 -20.61
C ILE A 208 2.20 -8.98 -21.64
N ASP A 209 2.19 -7.68 -21.30
CA ASP A 209 3.02 -6.71 -22.01
C ASP A 209 4.49 -6.84 -21.57
N TYR A 210 5.17 -7.85 -22.14
CA TYR A 210 6.60 -8.08 -21.94
C TYR A 210 7.44 -6.89 -22.41
N LEU A 211 7.01 -6.22 -23.48
CA LEU A 211 7.73 -5.11 -24.08
C LEU A 211 7.66 -3.88 -23.18
N GLY A 212 6.48 -3.50 -22.69
CA GLY A 212 6.31 -2.41 -21.71
C GLY A 212 7.04 -2.69 -20.40
N THR A 213 7.03 -3.95 -19.93
CA THR A 213 7.75 -4.35 -18.71
C THR A 213 9.28 -4.27 -18.87
N PHE A 214 9.80 -4.68 -20.02
CA PHE A 214 11.22 -4.54 -20.33
C PHE A 214 11.61 -3.06 -20.48
N LEU A 215 10.80 -2.26 -21.18
CA LEU A 215 11.04 -0.83 -21.39
C LEU A 215 11.07 -0.06 -20.06
N ILE A 216 10.11 -0.29 -19.16
CA ILE A 216 10.08 0.40 -17.86
C ILE A 216 11.28 0.02 -16.98
N ALA A 217 11.71 -1.24 -17.01
CA ALA A 217 12.92 -1.68 -16.33
C ALA A 217 14.18 -1.03 -16.93
N ALA A 218 14.26 -0.94 -18.26
CA ALA A 218 15.37 -0.28 -18.96
C ALA A 218 15.43 1.23 -18.69
N VAL A 219 14.28 1.92 -18.65
CA VAL A 219 14.17 3.32 -18.24
C VAL A 219 14.68 3.49 -16.80
N ALA A 220 14.17 2.70 -15.85
CA ALA A 220 14.63 2.77 -14.47
C ALA A 220 16.14 2.55 -14.36
N THR A 221 16.68 1.58 -15.10
CA THR A 221 18.12 1.27 -15.16
C THR A 221 18.94 2.47 -15.66
N CYS A 222 18.52 3.09 -16.77
CA CYS A 222 19.22 4.25 -17.32
C CYS A 222 19.20 5.43 -16.34
N LEU A 223 18.04 5.72 -15.74
CA LEU A 223 17.91 6.80 -14.76
C LEU A 223 18.79 6.57 -13.53
N VAL A 224 18.82 5.34 -13.01
CA VAL A 224 19.67 4.96 -11.87
C VAL A 224 21.16 5.07 -12.23
N LEU A 225 21.57 4.64 -13.43
CA LEU A 225 22.97 4.74 -13.88
C LEU A 225 23.41 6.19 -14.01
N VAL A 226 22.61 7.03 -14.67
CA VAL A 226 22.89 8.48 -14.81
C VAL A 226 23.05 9.11 -13.44
N ALA A 227 22.15 8.79 -12.52
CA ALA A 227 22.17 9.38 -11.19
C ALA A 227 23.35 8.83 -10.35
N SER A 228 23.61 7.52 -10.37
CA SER A 228 24.64 6.90 -9.52
C SER A 228 26.07 7.15 -9.98
N LEU A 229 26.31 7.23 -11.29
CA LEU A 229 27.66 7.39 -11.87
C LEU A 229 27.96 8.83 -12.26
N GLY A 230 26.92 9.65 -12.44
CA GLY A 230 27.02 11.07 -12.77
C GLY A 230 27.65 11.87 -11.63
N GLY A 231 28.78 12.51 -11.92
CA GLY A 231 29.55 13.33 -10.98
C GLY A 231 30.34 12.56 -9.93
N THR A 232 30.39 11.23 -10.01
CA THR A 232 31.24 10.39 -9.14
C THR A 232 32.31 9.68 -9.95
N THR A 233 31.90 8.86 -10.92
CA THR A 233 32.80 8.08 -11.79
C THR A 233 33.03 8.78 -13.12
N TRP A 234 31.98 9.41 -13.66
CA TRP A 234 32.05 10.19 -14.89
C TRP A 234 31.43 11.56 -14.68
N ASP A 235 32.04 12.58 -15.27
CA ASP A 235 31.46 13.93 -15.25
C ASP A 235 30.05 13.95 -15.83
N TRP A 236 29.21 14.85 -15.31
CA TRP A 236 27.84 15.04 -15.80
C TRP A 236 27.78 15.37 -17.30
N ALA A 237 28.80 16.05 -17.82
CA ALA A 237 28.92 16.40 -19.23
C ALA A 237 29.60 15.31 -20.09
N SER A 238 29.98 14.17 -19.50
CA SER A 238 30.65 13.10 -20.22
C SER A 238 29.74 12.49 -21.31
N PRO A 239 30.29 12.08 -22.47
CA PRO A 239 29.53 11.44 -23.54
C PRO A 239 28.75 10.21 -23.07
N GLN A 240 29.26 9.49 -22.07
CA GLN A 240 28.64 8.31 -21.49
C GLN A 240 27.36 8.65 -20.71
N ILE A 241 27.42 9.64 -19.81
CA ILE A 241 26.27 10.09 -19.02
C ILE A 241 25.22 10.75 -19.91
N VAL A 242 25.66 11.62 -20.84
CA VAL A 242 24.75 12.25 -21.81
C VAL A 242 24.11 11.19 -22.72
N GLY A 243 24.88 10.20 -23.18
CA GLY A 243 24.37 9.08 -23.97
C GLY A 243 23.33 8.24 -23.22
N LEU A 244 23.59 7.92 -21.95
CA LEU A 244 22.63 7.22 -21.07
C LEU A 244 21.37 8.06 -20.80
N ALA A 245 21.51 9.38 -20.63
CA ALA A 245 20.38 10.28 -20.43
C ALA A 245 19.51 10.36 -21.69
N VAL A 246 20.12 10.52 -22.87
CA VAL A 246 19.42 10.52 -24.16
C VAL A 246 18.75 9.17 -24.40
N LEU A 247 19.44 8.06 -24.14
CA LEU A 247 18.86 6.72 -24.24
C LEU A 247 17.66 6.55 -23.29
N GLY A 248 17.77 7.04 -22.05
CA GLY A 248 16.67 7.06 -21.08
C GLY A 248 15.45 7.81 -21.61
N VAL A 249 15.64 9.00 -22.20
CA VAL A 249 14.55 9.78 -22.81
C VAL A 249 13.92 9.02 -23.98
N LEU A 250 14.73 8.43 -24.87
CA LEU A 250 14.24 7.63 -25.98
C LEU A 250 13.45 6.40 -25.51
N LEU A 251 13.92 5.73 -24.46
CA LEU A 251 13.23 4.59 -23.85
C LEU A 251 11.91 5.00 -23.17
N ILE A 252 11.83 6.19 -22.57
CA ILE A 252 10.57 6.75 -22.04
C ILE A 252 9.58 6.98 -23.18
N VAL A 253 10.03 7.59 -24.29
CA VAL A 253 9.17 7.81 -25.47
C VAL A 253 8.70 6.48 -26.05
N ALA A 254 9.59 5.50 -26.18
CA ALA A 254 9.25 4.15 -26.62
C ALA A 254 8.27 3.46 -25.67
N PHE A 255 8.49 3.57 -24.36
CA PHE A 255 7.58 3.06 -23.33
C PHE A 255 6.19 3.65 -23.48
N VAL A 256 6.06 4.97 -23.56
CA VAL A 256 4.75 5.64 -23.74
C VAL A 256 4.07 5.21 -25.05
N ALA A 257 4.83 5.01 -26.14
CA ALA A 257 4.27 4.57 -27.41
C ALA A 257 3.76 3.11 -27.37
N VAL A 258 4.49 2.21 -26.70
CA VAL A 258 4.10 0.81 -26.50
C VAL A 258 2.91 0.71 -25.57
N GLU A 259 2.95 1.43 -24.45
CA GLU A 259 1.91 1.42 -23.42
C GLU A 259 0.56 1.91 -23.94
N ARG A 260 0.57 2.84 -24.91
CA ARG A 260 -0.65 3.30 -25.60
C ARG A 260 -1.29 2.23 -26.48
N ARG A 261 -0.54 1.21 -26.90
CA ARG A 261 -0.99 0.14 -27.81
C ARG A 261 -1.17 -1.21 -27.11
N ALA A 262 -0.67 -1.36 -25.89
CA ALA A 262 -0.78 -2.59 -25.11
C ALA A 262 -2.23 -2.87 -24.71
N ALA A 263 -2.66 -4.13 -24.81
CA ALA A 263 -3.98 -4.57 -24.38
C ALA A 263 -4.13 -4.51 -22.84
N GLU A 264 -3.07 -4.87 -22.11
CA GLU A 264 -2.97 -4.77 -20.65
C GLU A 264 -1.70 -3.97 -20.27
N PRO A 265 -1.77 -2.62 -20.29
CA PRO A 265 -0.65 -1.77 -19.93
C PRO A 265 -0.17 -2.04 -18.50
N VAL A 266 1.15 -2.05 -18.29
CA VAL A 266 1.82 -2.07 -16.97
C VAL A 266 1.33 -0.93 -16.06
N LEU A 267 1.13 0.25 -16.65
CA LEU A 267 0.81 1.51 -16.01
C LEU A 267 -0.17 2.26 -16.92
N PRO A 268 -1.49 1.98 -16.80
CA PRO A 268 -2.50 2.55 -17.66
C PRO A 268 -2.44 4.07 -17.65
N LEU A 269 -2.18 4.68 -18.81
CA LEU A 269 -2.05 6.13 -18.93
C LEU A 269 -3.33 6.89 -18.52
N LYS A 270 -4.48 6.20 -18.52
CA LYS A 270 -5.74 6.70 -17.97
C LYS A 270 -5.63 7.12 -16.49
N LEU A 271 -4.78 6.44 -15.70
CA LEU A 271 -4.55 6.78 -14.30
C LEU A 271 -3.94 8.18 -14.14
N PHE A 272 -3.09 8.62 -15.06
CA PHE A 272 -2.50 9.96 -15.01
C PHE A 272 -3.49 11.10 -15.33
N ARG A 273 -4.65 10.77 -15.93
CA ARG A 273 -5.74 11.74 -16.07
C ARG A 273 -6.44 11.98 -14.73
N ILE A 274 -6.33 11.04 -13.78
CA ILE A 274 -6.86 11.18 -12.43
C ILE A 274 -5.88 12.07 -11.65
N ARG A 275 -6.26 13.32 -11.41
CA ARG A 275 -5.42 14.32 -10.72
C ARG A 275 -4.90 13.81 -9.37
N THR A 276 -5.75 13.11 -8.62
CA THR A 276 -5.42 12.53 -7.31
C THR A 276 -4.32 11.48 -7.42
N PHE A 277 -4.36 10.62 -8.45
CA PHE A 277 -3.32 9.62 -8.71
C PHE A 277 -1.99 10.29 -9.07
N THR A 278 -2.00 11.23 -10.03
CA THR A 278 -0.79 11.92 -10.48
C THR A 278 -0.11 12.69 -9.36
N LEU A 279 -0.86 13.44 -8.55
CA LEU A 279 -0.29 14.14 -7.40
C LEU A 279 0.28 13.15 -6.37
N SER A 280 -0.44 12.05 -6.09
CA SER A 280 0.03 11.03 -5.14
C SER A 280 1.30 10.32 -5.62
N ALA A 281 1.42 10.08 -6.92
CA ALA A 281 2.61 9.52 -7.54
C ALA A 281 3.83 10.45 -7.41
N VAL A 282 3.66 11.75 -7.68
CA VAL A 282 4.73 12.75 -7.52
C VAL A 282 5.13 12.93 -6.06
N ILE A 283 4.16 12.99 -5.13
CA ILE A 283 4.48 13.07 -3.70
C ILE A 283 5.16 11.77 -3.25
N SER A 284 4.74 10.61 -3.74
CA SER A 284 5.40 9.32 -3.45
C SER A 284 6.85 9.30 -3.93
N PHE A 285 7.15 9.85 -5.11
CA PHE A 285 8.51 10.06 -5.59
C PHE A 285 9.32 10.95 -4.64
N ILE A 286 8.78 12.10 -4.23
CA ILE A 286 9.44 13.04 -3.31
C ILE A 286 9.72 12.41 -1.95
N VAL A 287 8.76 11.67 -1.40
CA VAL A 287 8.92 10.94 -0.14
C VAL A 287 9.99 9.86 -0.28
N GLY A 288 9.99 9.10 -1.39
CA GLY A 288 11.04 8.12 -1.68
C GLY A 288 12.43 8.76 -1.74
N PHE A 289 12.54 9.88 -2.45
CA PHE A 289 13.75 10.69 -2.58
C PHE A 289 14.30 11.13 -1.22
N ALA A 290 13.46 11.75 -0.38
CA ALA A 290 13.85 12.20 0.95
C ALA A 290 14.18 11.03 1.88
N MET A 291 13.36 9.98 1.88
CA MET A 291 13.50 8.85 2.80
C MET A 291 14.80 8.08 2.56
N PHE A 292 15.02 7.58 1.35
CA PHE A 292 16.20 6.75 1.07
C PHE A 292 17.48 7.58 1.04
N GLY A 293 17.41 8.81 0.53
CA GLY A 293 18.54 9.73 0.63
C GLY A 293 18.95 9.95 2.09
N ALA A 294 18.00 10.19 3.00
CA ALA A 294 18.31 10.35 4.42
C ALA A 294 18.82 9.06 5.06
N MET A 295 18.18 7.92 4.78
CA MET A 295 18.54 6.61 5.33
C MET A 295 19.95 6.15 4.91
N THR A 296 20.45 6.59 3.75
CA THR A 296 21.81 6.30 3.31
C THR A 296 22.87 7.07 4.10
N TYR A 297 22.62 8.35 4.44
CA TYR A 297 23.64 9.23 5.03
C TYR A 297 23.55 9.41 6.54
N LEU A 298 22.37 9.21 7.16
CA LEU A 298 22.24 9.21 8.63
C LEU A 298 23.19 8.23 9.34
N PRO A 299 23.30 6.96 8.90
CA PRO A 299 24.20 6.00 9.54
C PRO A 299 25.67 6.46 9.44
N THR A 300 26.05 7.02 8.29
CA THR A 300 27.38 7.56 8.03
C THR A 300 27.69 8.75 8.94
N PHE A 301 26.73 9.66 9.16
CA PHE A 301 26.87 10.76 10.11
C PHE A 301 27.15 10.24 11.52
N LEU A 302 26.33 9.31 12.00
CA LEU A 302 26.49 8.73 13.34
C LEU A 302 27.84 8.01 13.50
N GLN A 303 28.25 7.24 12.50
CA GLN A 303 29.47 6.44 12.60
C GLN A 303 30.74 7.28 12.43
N VAL A 304 30.77 8.19 11.46
CA VAL A 304 31.98 8.95 11.11
C VAL A 304 32.11 10.20 11.97
N VAL A 305 31.03 10.97 12.14
CA VAL A 305 31.06 12.28 12.82
C VAL A 305 30.92 12.12 14.33
N GLN A 306 29.89 11.38 14.76
CA GLN A 306 29.64 11.15 16.19
C GLN A 306 30.52 10.04 16.78
N GLY A 307 31.24 9.30 15.94
CA GLY A 307 32.14 8.23 16.36
C GLY A 307 31.43 7.07 17.07
N VAL A 308 30.11 6.93 16.91
CA VAL A 308 29.37 5.85 17.55
C VAL A 308 29.55 4.54 16.79
N SER A 309 29.56 3.42 17.51
CA SER A 309 29.66 2.11 16.88
C SER A 309 28.48 1.88 15.93
N PRO A 310 28.64 1.04 14.90
CA PRO A 310 27.53 0.73 13.99
C PRO A 310 26.29 0.18 14.71
N THR A 311 26.50 -0.62 15.76
CA THR A 311 25.43 -1.12 16.63
C THR A 311 24.66 0.02 17.29
N LEU A 312 25.37 1.00 17.85
CA LEU A 312 24.73 2.16 18.48
C LEU A 312 24.11 3.10 17.45
N SER A 313 24.68 3.21 16.24
CA SER A 313 24.09 3.97 15.13
C SER A 313 22.68 3.46 14.79
N GLY A 314 22.52 2.14 14.67
CA GLY A 314 21.20 1.52 14.49
C GLY A 314 20.23 1.77 15.66
N VAL A 315 20.71 1.69 16.91
CA VAL A 315 19.93 2.02 18.11
C VAL A 315 19.49 3.49 18.09
N HIS A 316 20.38 4.40 17.70
CA HIS A 316 20.07 5.82 17.58
C HIS A 316 19.04 6.11 16.49
N MET A 317 18.86 5.24 15.50
CA MET A 317 17.79 5.38 14.49
C MET A 317 16.43 4.85 14.94
N LEU A 318 16.31 4.16 16.08
CA LEU A 318 15.04 3.65 16.60
C LEU A 318 13.97 4.74 16.79
N PRO A 319 14.29 5.96 17.29
CA PRO A 319 13.32 7.06 17.35
C PRO A 319 12.70 7.41 16.00
N MET A 320 13.46 7.37 14.90
CA MET A 320 12.93 7.60 13.55
C MET A 320 11.90 6.52 13.17
N VAL A 321 12.23 5.25 13.43
CA VAL A 321 11.31 4.14 13.18
C VAL A 321 10.07 4.28 14.07
N ALA A 322 10.22 4.60 15.35
CA ALA A 322 9.10 4.83 16.26
C ALA A 322 8.17 5.95 15.77
N GLY A 323 8.74 7.08 15.34
CA GLY A 323 7.98 8.20 14.76
C GLY A 323 7.19 7.78 13.51
N LEU A 324 7.86 7.07 12.59
CA LEU A 324 7.25 6.52 11.37
C LEU A 324 6.05 5.62 11.69
N LEU A 325 6.19 4.71 12.66
CA LEU A 325 5.16 3.74 12.99
C LEU A 325 3.98 4.33 13.75
N LEU A 326 4.26 5.18 14.75
CA LEU A 326 3.22 5.86 15.51
C LEU A 326 2.38 6.76 14.59
N ALA A 327 3.04 7.53 13.73
CA ALA A 327 2.37 8.45 12.81
C ALA A 327 1.58 7.72 11.72
N SER A 328 2.14 6.67 11.11
CA SER A 328 1.44 5.88 10.07
C SER A 328 0.24 5.12 10.63
N THR A 329 0.36 4.56 11.82
CA THR A 329 -0.75 3.86 12.48
C THR A 329 -1.84 4.83 12.91
N ALA A 330 -1.46 5.95 13.55
CA ALA A 330 -2.40 6.97 13.99
C ALA A 330 -3.15 7.60 12.81
N SER A 331 -2.43 8.02 11.76
CA SER A 331 -3.05 8.61 10.57
C SER A 331 -4.00 7.62 9.89
N GLY A 332 -3.59 6.37 9.66
CA GLY A 332 -4.45 5.34 9.06
C GLY A 332 -5.75 5.11 9.85
N GLN A 333 -5.67 5.01 11.18
CA GLN A 333 -6.83 4.85 12.07
C GLN A 333 -7.75 6.08 12.05
N ILE A 334 -7.19 7.28 12.12
CA ILE A 334 -7.97 8.52 12.12
C ILE A 334 -8.68 8.71 10.77
N VAL A 335 -7.99 8.46 9.65
CA VAL A 335 -8.61 8.52 8.31
C VAL A 335 -9.76 7.53 8.22
N SER A 336 -9.56 6.30 8.68
CA SER A 336 -10.59 5.25 8.65
C SER A 336 -11.83 5.61 9.47
N ARG A 337 -11.66 6.35 10.58
CA ARG A 337 -12.78 6.79 11.45
C ARG A 337 -13.45 8.07 11.01
N THR A 338 -12.68 9.04 10.51
CA THR A 338 -13.16 10.41 10.25
C THR A 338 -13.50 10.64 8.78
N GLY A 339 -13.04 9.78 7.88
CA GLY A 339 -13.15 9.98 6.44
C GLY A 339 -12.24 11.07 5.86
N ARG A 340 -11.57 11.86 6.72
CA ARG A 340 -10.75 13.01 6.32
C ARG A 340 -9.30 12.59 6.18
N TRP A 341 -8.79 12.67 4.96
CA TRP A 341 -7.44 12.22 4.62
C TRP A 341 -6.51 13.35 4.18
N LYS A 342 -7.03 14.47 3.66
CA LYS A 342 -6.19 15.51 3.05
C LYS A 342 -5.20 16.15 4.02
N VAL A 343 -5.57 16.26 5.30
CA VAL A 343 -4.74 16.87 6.34
C VAL A 343 -3.42 16.11 6.54
N PHE A 344 -3.41 14.79 6.35
CA PHE A 344 -2.25 13.96 6.65
C PHE A 344 -1.10 14.07 5.65
N PRO A 345 -1.29 13.97 4.32
CA PRO A 345 -0.22 14.23 3.37
C PRO A 345 0.35 15.64 3.48
N VAL A 346 -0.50 16.64 3.75
CA VAL A 346 -0.10 18.04 3.92
C VAL A 346 0.74 18.21 5.19
N ALA A 347 0.26 17.74 6.34
CA ALA A 347 1.01 17.81 7.59
C ALA A 347 2.30 16.97 7.51
N GLY A 348 2.22 15.78 6.94
CA GLY A 348 3.35 14.87 6.83
C GLY A 348 4.49 15.42 5.97
N THR A 349 4.19 15.95 4.78
CA THR A 349 5.21 16.59 3.92
C THR A 349 5.80 17.86 4.54
N ALA A 350 5.01 18.65 5.27
CA ALA A 350 5.53 19.77 6.06
C ALA A 350 6.49 19.30 7.16
N VAL A 351 6.10 18.27 7.92
CA VAL A 351 6.92 17.72 9.01
C VAL A 351 8.18 17.04 8.46
N THR A 352 8.13 16.37 7.31
CA THR A 352 9.32 15.83 6.63
C THR A 352 10.27 16.95 6.21
N THR A 353 9.74 18.04 5.65
CA THR A 353 10.54 19.21 5.27
C THR A 353 11.20 19.83 6.50
N LEU A 354 10.45 20.01 7.59
CA LEU A 354 10.98 20.48 8.86
C LEU A 354 12.03 19.52 9.43
N GLY A 355 11.79 18.21 9.35
CA GLY A 355 12.73 17.17 9.78
C GLY A 355 14.06 17.26 9.03
N LEU A 356 14.04 17.46 7.72
CA LEU A 356 15.26 17.67 6.92
C LEU A 356 16.01 18.95 7.32
N LEU A 357 15.28 20.04 7.57
CA LEU A 357 15.89 21.30 8.05
C LEU A 357 16.47 21.16 9.47
N LEU A 358 15.85 20.35 10.33
CA LEU A 358 16.37 20.04 11.66
C LEU A 358 17.62 19.16 11.58
N LEU A 359 17.61 18.16 10.71
CA LEU A 359 18.78 17.30 10.42
C LEU A 359 19.97 18.11 9.90
N HIS A 360 19.72 19.15 9.09
CA HIS A 360 20.79 20.05 8.63
C HIS A 360 21.47 20.83 9.77
N ARG A 361 20.76 21.09 10.87
CA ARG A 361 21.31 21.80 12.04
C ARG A 361 22.15 20.93 12.97
N LEU A 362 22.24 19.62 12.70
CA LEU A 362 23.09 18.73 13.49
C LEU A 362 24.57 19.01 13.18
N ASP A 363 25.38 18.91 14.21
CA ASP A 363 26.83 19.04 14.16
C ASP A 363 27.50 17.90 14.97
N GLU A 364 28.83 17.92 15.03
CA GLU A 364 29.65 17.00 15.82
C GLU A 364 29.43 17.11 17.36
N HIS A 365 28.86 18.20 17.86
CA HIS A 365 28.62 18.44 19.28
C HIS A 365 27.16 18.19 19.71
N SER A 366 26.32 17.77 18.78
CA SER A 366 24.90 17.58 18.99
C SER A 366 24.62 16.46 19.99
N SER A 367 23.80 16.75 21.00
CA SER A 367 23.47 15.76 22.03
C SER A 367 22.60 14.62 21.47
N THR A 368 22.71 13.44 22.09
CA THR A 368 21.89 12.27 21.76
C THR A 368 20.38 12.56 21.81
N GLY A 369 19.95 13.42 22.74
CA GLY A 369 18.54 13.84 22.85
C GLY A 369 18.09 14.68 21.65
N ALA A 370 18.92 15.64 21.22
CA ALA A 370 18.63 16.47 20.05
C ALA A 370 18.58 15.63 18.76
N MET A 371 19.53 14.72 18.56
CA MET A 371 19.53 13.79 17.43
C MET A 371 18.28 12.91 17.42
N SER A 372 17.95 12.31 18.57
CA SER A 372 16.77 11.44 18.71
C SER A 372 15.47 12.20 18.39
N ALA A 373 15.35 13.46 18.82
CA ALA A 373 14.20 14.31 18.50
C ALA A 373 14.12 14.63 17.01
N CYS A 374 15.24 14.99 16.36
CA CYS A 374 15.27 15.26 14.91
C CYS A 374 14.89 14.02 14.09
N PHE A 375 15.45 12.87 14.46
CA PHE A 375 15.14 11.57 13.85
C PHE A 375 13.67 11.20 14.01
N PHE A 376 13.12 11.38 15.22
CA PHE A 376 11.71 11.14 15.50
C PHE A 376 10.80 12.05 14.65
N VAL A 377 11.08 13.36 14.59
CA VAL A 377 10.30 14.31 13.78
C VAL A 377 10.33 13.94 12.30
N PHE A 378 11.51 13.61 11.76
CA PHE A 378 11.63 13.15 10.38
C PHE A 378 10.83 11.87 10.12
N GLY A 379 10.91 10.90 11.03
CA GLY A 379 10.12 9.67 11.00
C GLY A 379 8.61 9.92 11.02
N VAL A 380 8.13 10.79 11.91
CA VAL A 380 6.71 11.18 11.99
C VAL A 380 6.23 11.75 10.65
N GLY A 381 7.01 12.65 10.03
CA GLY A 381 6.67 13.23 8.73
C GLY A 381 6.47 12.15 7.66
N LEU A 382 7.42 11.22 7.54
CA LEU A 382 7.30 10.09 6.61
C LEU A 382 6.04 9.24 6.91
N GLY A 383 5.78 8.97 8.19
CA GLY A 383 4.70 8.08 8.63
C GLY A 383 3.31 8.63 8.29
N LEU A 384 3.11 9.94 8.45
CA LEU A 384 1.85 10.62 8.11
C LEU A 384 1.53 10.56 6.61
N VAL A 385 2.53 10.38 5.74
CA VAL A 385 2.35 10.40 4.28
C VAL A 385 2.24 8.99 3.70
N MET A 386 3.10 8.05 4.11
CA MET A 386 3.28 6.77 3.42
C MET A 386 2.00 5.94 3.31
N GLN A 387 1.30 5.71 4.43
CA GLN A 387 0.08 4.91 4.44
C GLN A 387 -1.08 5.63 3.73
N VAL A 388 -1.19 6.94 3.98
CA VAL A 388 -2.30 7.72 3.49
C VAL A 388 -2.26 7.88 1.97
N LEU A 389 -1.09 8.04 1.35
CA LEU A 389 -0.97 8.08 -0.12
C LEU A 389 -1.44 6.79 -0.79
N VAL A 390 -1.09 5.62 -0.22
CA VAL A 390 -1.54 4.33 -0.75
C VAL A 390 -3.07 4.24 -0.66
N LEU A 391 -3.64 4.63 0.48
CA LEU A 391 -5.09 4.64 0.68
C LEU A 391 -5.81 5.59 -0.29
N ILE A 392 -5.26 6.80 -0.51
CA ILE A 392 -5.82 7.79 -1.43
C ILE A 392 -5.81 7.26 -2.86
N VAL A 393 -4.69 6.69 -3.30
CA VAL A 393 -4.55 6.09 -4.63
C VAL A 393 -5.55 4.95 -4.81
N GLN A 394 -5.73 4.12 -3.78
CA GLN A 394 -6.69 3.03 -3.78
C GLN A 394 -8.15 3.52 -3.86
N ASN A 395 -8.49 4.62 -3.19
CA ASN A 395 -9.83 5.20 -3.22
C ASN A 395 -10.15 5.96 -4.52
N ALA A 396 -9.14 6.49 -5.20
CA ALA A 396 -9.32 7.33 -6.40
C ALA A 396 -9.52 6.55 -7.71
N VAL A 397 -9.28 5.24 -7.72
CA VAL A 397 -9.29 4.41 -8.93
C VAL A 397 -10.45 3.40 -8.91
N ALA A 398 -10.82 2.90 -10.10
CA ALA A 398 -11.75 1.80 -10.21
C ALA A 398 -11.15 0.52 -9.59
N TYR A 399 -12.00 -0.37 -9.09
CA TYR A 399 -11.56 -1.59 -8.41
C TYR A 399 -10.69 -2.49 -9.32
N GLU A 400 -10.97 -2.49 -10.63
CA GLU A 400 -10.19 -3.17 -11.66
C GLU A 400 -8.74 -2.67 -11.75
N ASP A 401 -8.51 -1.39 -11.49
CA ASP A 401 -7.19 -0.76 -11.58
C ASP A 401 -6.48 -0.66 -10.21
N LEU A 402 -7.08 -1.18 -9.13
CA LEU A 402 -6.62 -1.01 -7.74
C LEU A 402 -5.19 -1.52 -7.52
N GLY A 403 -4.89 -2.72 -8.03
CA GLY A 403 -3.58 -3.35 -7.93
C GLY A 403 -2.51 -2.54 -8.67
N VAL A 404 -2.83 -2.13 -9.90
CA VAL A 404 -1.93 -1.36 -10.77
C VAL A 404 -1.66 0.04 -10.22
N ALA A 405 -2.67 0.68 -9.64
CA ALA A 405 -2.51 2.00 -9.04
C ALA A 405 -1.62 1.95 -7.79
N THR A 406 -1.82 0.93 -6.94
CA THR A 406 -1.02 0.72 -5.72
C THR A 406 0.45 0.42 -6.06
N SER A 407 0.68 -0.48 -7.03
CA SER A 407 2.02 -0.81 -7.49
C SER A 407 2.68 0.37 -8.20
N GLY A 408 1.92 1.16 -8.98
CA GLY A 408 2.38 2.40 -9.59
C GLY A 408 2.88 3.42 -8.57
N ALA A 409 2.13 3.69 -7.50
CA ALA A 409 2.57 4.59 -6.44
C ALA A 409 3.86 4.10 -5.76
N THR A 410 3.97 2.80 -5.52
CA THR A 410 5.18 2.17 -4.98
C THR A 410 6.36 2.29 -5.94
N PHE A 411 6.12 2.11 -7.23
CA PHE A 411 7.13 2.24 -8.28
C PHE A 411 7.71 3.66 -8.33
N PHE A 412 6.86 4.70 -8.36
CA PHE A 412 7.33 6.09 -8.33
C PHE A 412 8.13 6.41 -7.08
N ARG A 413 7.72 5.87 -5.93
CA ARG A 413 8.49 5.98 -4.69
C ARG A 413 9.87 5.32 -4.80
N SER A 414 9.96 4.13 -5.37
CA SER A 414 11.25 3.45 -5.59
C SER A 414 12.14 4.17 -6.59
N ILE A 415 11.58 4.77 -7.65
CA ILE A 415 12.37 5.65 -8.53
C ILE A 415 12.90 6.84 -7.73
N GLY A 416 12.03 7.50 -6.97
CA GLY A 416 12.42 8.62 -6.09
C GLY A 416 13.57 8.24 -5.17
N ALA A 417 13.50 7.06 -4.55
CA ALA A 417 14.55 6.51 -3.71
C ALA A 417 15.92 6.47 -4.40
N SER A 418 15.98 5.88 -5.59
CA SER A 418 17.23 5.78 -6.35
C SER A 418 17.80 7.14 -6.73
N PHE A 419 16.94 8.08 -7.16
CA PHE A 419 17.35 9.46 -7.42
C PHE A 419 17.86 10.16 -6.16
N GLY A 420 17.21 9.92 -5.02
CA GLY A 420 17.61 10.48 -3.72
C GLY A 420 19.01 10.05 -3.34
N VAL A 421 19.28 8.73 -3.34
CA VAL A 421 20.60 8.18 -3.02
C VAL A 421 21.69 8.74 -3.93
N ALA A 422 21.43 8.76 -5.24
CA ALA A 422 22.36 9.22 -6.24
C ALA A 422 22.68 10.71 -6.15
N ILE A 423 21.67 11.58 -6.18
CA ILE A 423 21.84 13.03 -6.12
C ILE A 423 22.49 13.42 -4.79
N PHE A 424 22.11 12.77 -3.69
CA PHE A 424 22.74 13.03 -2.40
C PHE A 424 24.20 12.59 -2.37
N GLY A 425 24.57 11.50 -3.06
CA GLY A 425 25.96 11.10 -3.22
C GLY A 425 26.79 12.07 -4.01
N THR A 426 26.27 12.58 -5.13
CA THR A 426 26.94 13.64 -5.89
C THR A 426 27.11 14.91 -5.04
N ILE A 427 26.07 15.35 -4.34
CA ILE A 427 26.12 16.53 -3.48
C ILE A 427 27.12 16.31 -2.34
N PHE A 428 27.07 15.16 -1.68
CA PHE A 428 27.97 14.82 -0.59
C PHE A 428 29.43 14.82 -1.04
N SER A 429 29.76 14.11 -2.13
CA SER A 429 31.15 14.03 -2.64
C SER A 429 31.67 15.40 -3.07
N SER A 430 30.88 16.18 -3.83
CA SER A 430 31.28 17.52 -4.25
C SER A 430 31.47 18.46 -3.05
N ARG A 431 30.54 18.45 -2.08
CA ARG A 431 30.64 19.31 -0.89
C ARG A 431 31.76 18.88 0.04
N LEU A 432 31.98 17.58 0.17
CA LEU A 432 33.06 17.05 0.99
C LEU A 432 34.41 17.46 0.42
N GLY A 433 34.62 17.34 -0.89
CA GLY A 433 35.88 17.73 -1.52
C GLY A 433 36.16 19.22 -1.41
N ASP A 434 35.17 20.07 -1.66
CA ASP A 434 35.29 21.52 -1.46
C ASP A 434 35.69 21.85 0.00
N LYS A 435 34.99 21.25 0.98
CA LYS A 435 35.22 21.51 2.41
C LYS A 435 36.54 20.95 2.90
N LEU A 436 36.97 19.77 2.45
CA LEU A 436 38.27 19.20 2.81
C LEU A 436 39.41 20.02 2.17
N ALA A 437 39.26 20.44 0.92
CA ALA A 437 40.23 21.30 0.24
C ALA A 437 40.38 22.65 0.94
N ASP A 438 39.28 23.26 1.40
CA ASP A 438 39.30 24.49 2.20
C ASP A 438 39.88 24.25 3.60
N ALA A 439 39.51 23.15 4.28
CA ALA A 439 40.00 22.82 5.62
C ALA A 439 41.52 22.56 5.65
N PHE A 440 42.07 21.95 4.60
CA PHE A 440 43.49 21.65 4.49
C PHE A 440 44.27 22.66 3.62
N ARG A 441 43.65 23.79 3.23
CA ARG A 441 44.33 24.82 2.44
C ARG A 441 45.54 25.36 3.21
N GLY A 442 46.74 25.08 2.72
CA GLY A 442 48.01 25.51 3.33
C GLY A 442 48.55 24.59 4.43
N VAL A 443 47.91 23.44 4.69
CA VAL A 443 48.36 22.43 5.66
C VAL A 443 49.09 21.30 4.91
N ARG A 444 50.28 20.89 5.40
CA ARG A 444 50.96 19.70 4.86
C ARG A 444 50.33 18.44 5.47
N LEU A 445 49.60 17.69 4.64
CA LEU A 445 49.09 16.38 5.01
C LEU A 445 50.25 15.37 5.19
N PRO A 446 50.11 14.38 6.09
CA PRO A 446 51.07 13.28 6.23
C PRO A 446 51.30 12.54 4.91
N ALA A 447 52.50 11.99 4.71
CA ALA A 447 52.80 11.17 3.53
C ALA A 447 51.88 9.94 3.47
N GLY A 448 51.09 9.82 2.39
CA GLY A 448 50.11 8.74 2.19
C GLY A 448 48.65 9.16 2.38
N VAL A 449 48.38 10.34 2.95
CA VAL A 449 47.01 10.88 3.11
C VAL A 449 46.77 12.00 2.11
N SER A 450 45.84 11.79 1.17
CA SER A 450 45.38 12.80 0.22
C SER A 450 43.93 13.18 0.51
N VAL A 451 43.48 14.32 -0.02
CA VAL A 451 42.06 14.74 0.07
C VAL A 451 41.17 13.69 -0.60
N ASP A 452 41.54 13.23 -1.80
CA ASP A 452 40.83 12.15 -2.51
C ASP A 452 40.81 10.82 -1.72
N GLY A 453 41.89 10.52 -0.99
CA GLY A 453 41.99 9.33 -0.14
C GLY A 453 41.09 9.42 1.08
N LEU A 454 40.96 10.62 1.67
CA LEU A 454 40.02 10.88 2.76
C LEU A 454 38.57 10.83 2.27
N GLU A 455 38.25 11.37 1.09
CA GLU A 455 36.90 11.29 0.52
C GLU A 455 36.43 9.86 0.28
N SER A 456 37.33 9.00 -0.20
CA SER A 456 37.03 7.62 -0.58
C SER A 456 37.02 6.64 0.60
N ASP A 457 37.83 6.88 1.64
CA ASP A 457 37.83 6.08 2.86
C ASP A 457 37.76 6.94 4.15
N PRO A 458 36.58 6.97 4.81
CA PRO A 458 36.40 7.64 6.10
C PRO A 458 37.32 7.12 7.22
N ARG A 459 37.86 5.90 7.09
CA ARG A 459 38.81 5.35 8.08
C ARG A 459 40.12 6.13 8.13
N GLY A 460 40.52 6.77 7.03
CA GLY A 460 41.70 7.64 7.00
C GLY A 460 41.61 8.82 7.98
N ILE A 461 40.41 9.22 8.39
CA ILE A 461 40.20 10.27 9.41
C ILE A 461 40.72 9.84 10.78
N SER A 462 40.66 8.54 11.09
CA SER A 462 41.19 7.99 12.34
C SER A 462 42.72 7.98 12.38
N GLU A 463 43.37 7.96 11.22
CA GLU A 463 44.83 7.99 11.06
C GLU A 463 45.39 9.43 11.07
N LEU A 464 44.53 10.44 10.92
CA LEU A 464 44.94 11.84 10.98
C LEU A 464 45.47 12.21 12.39
N PRO A 465 46.50 13.07 12.47
CA PRO A 465 46.93 13.68 13.72
C PRO A 465 45.76 14.33 14.47
N SER A 466 45.80 14.29 15.80
CA SER A 466 44.74 14.84 16.67
C SER A 466 44.47 16.33 16.44
N THR A 467 45.40 17.06 15.82
CA THR A 467 45.26 18.48 15.43
C THR A 467 44.44 18.69 14.16
N LEU A 468 44.43 17.72 13.24
CA LEU A 468 43.76 17.80 11.93
C LEU A 468 42.43 17.05 11.89
N ARG A 469 42.27 16.05 12.77
CA ARG A 469 41.05 15.25 12.87
C ARG A 469 39.77 16.08 13.07
N PRO A 470 39.72 17.12 13.94
CA PRO A 470 38.50 17.91 14.12
C PRO A 470 38.07 18.66 12.85
N GLN A 471 39.03 19.13 12.04
CA GLN A 471 38.75 19.84 10.79
C GLN A 471 38.16 18.90 9.73
N ALA A 472 38.69 17.68 9.62
CA ALA A 472 38.12 16.64 8.76
C ALA A 472 36.71 16.23 9.21
N LEU A 473 36.51 16.01 10.52
CA LEU A 473 35.21 15.65 11.07
C LEU A 473 34.17 16.75 10.84
N HIS A 474 34.54 18.02 11.01
CA HIS A 474 33.67 19.15 10.72
C HIS A 474 33.30 19.23 9.22
N ALA A 475 34.27 19.01 8.33
CA ALA A 475 34.02 18.95 6.89
C ALA A 475 33.04 17.81 6.53
N TYR A 476 33.19 16.64 7.14
CA TYR A 476 32.27 15.51 6.99
C TYR A 476 30.87 15.82 7.55
N ALA A 477 30.80 16.35 8.78
CA ALA A 477 29.55 16.73 9.42
C ALA A 477 28.77 17.70 8.54
N SER A 478 29.43 18.77 8.12
CA SER A 478 28.81 19.80 7.29
C SER A 478 28.47 19.30 5.88
N ALA A 479 29.30 18.45 5.25
CA ALA A 479 28.97 17.87 3.95
C ALA A 479 27.73 16.97 4.02
N ILE A 480 27.62 16.13 5.06
CA ILE A 480 26.43 15.28 5.25
C ILE A 480 25.20 16.11 5.58
N THR A 481 25.32 17.12 6.45
CA THR A 481 24.17 17.93 6.85
C THR A 481 23.71 18.87 5.75
N ASP A 482 24.61 19.33 4.88
CA ASP A 482 24.28 20.09 3.67
C ASP A 482 23.38 19.27 2.72
N VAL A 483 23.60 17.96 2.60
CA VAL A 483 22.73 17.08 1.80
C VAL A 483 21.25 17.21 2.22
N PHE A 484 20.98 17.25 3.53
CA PHE A 484 19.61 17.42 4.04
C PHE A 484 19.03 18.81 3.74
N LEU A 485 19.88 19.85 3.66
CA LEU A 485 19.46 21.17 3.22
C LEU A 485 19.03 21.16 1.75
N TYR A 486 19.78 20.51 0.87
CA TYR A 486 19.40 20.38 -0.55
C TYR A 486 18.17 19.50 -0.76
N ALA A 487 17.90 18.57 0.16
CA ALA A 487 16.69 17.75 0.18
C ALA A 487 15.43 18.56 0.53
N ALA A 488 15.55 19.57 1.40
CA ALA A 488 14.42 20.30 1.94
C ALA A 488 13.57 21.03 0.87
N PRO A 489 14.13 21.70 -0.14
CA PRO A 489 13.35 22.27 -1.25
C PRO A 489 12.52 21.22 -2.01
N VAL A 490 13.06 20.02 -2.22
CA VAL A 490 12.34 18.94 -2.91
C VAL A 490 11.16 18.47 -2.06
N ALA A 491 11.37 18.31 -0.75
CA ALA A 491 10.28 18.00 0.19
C ALA A 491 9.23 19.12 0.27
N LEU A 492 9.65 20.39 0.21
CA LEU A 492 8.76 21.55 0.19
C LEU A 492 7.88 21.58 -1.07
N VAL A 493 8.41 21.18 -2.23
CA VAL A 493 7.59 20.98 -3.43
C VAL A 493 6.51 19.92 -3.17
N GLY A 494 6.86 18.83 -2.48
CA GLY A 494 5.89 17.82 -2.05
C GLY A 494 4.79 18.39 -1.16
N PHE A 495 5.14 19.28 -0.24
CA PHE A 495 4.18 20.01 0.60
C PHE A 495 3.24 20.90 -0.20
N VAL A 496 3.77 21.68 -1.13
CA VAL A 496 2.95 22.54 -2.01
C VAL A 496 2.02 21.68 -2.87
N LEU A 497 2.51 20.56 -3.41
CA LEU A 497 1.69 19.63 -4.21
C LEU A 497 0.59 18.96 -3.38
N ALA A 498 0.84 18.65 -2.11
CA ALA A 498 -0.15 18.07 -1.21
C ALA A 498 -1.37 18.98 -1.00
N TRP A 499 -1.21 20.31 -1.07
CA TRP A 499 -2.36 21.24 -1.02
C TRP A 499 -3.31 21.13 -2.20
N PHE A 500 -2.80 20.74 -3.38
CA PHE A 500 -3.60 20.57 -4.58
C PHE A 500 -4.37 19.25 -4.64
N LEU A 501 -4.18 18.36 -3.65
CA LEU A 501 -5.03 17.18 -3.48
C LEU A 501 -6.47 17.63 -3.20
N ARG A 502 -7.42 17.09 -3.94
CA ARG A 502 -8.84 17.28 -3.68
C ARG A 502 -9.34 16.13 -2.81
N GLU A 503 -10.01 16.48 -1.72
CA GLU A 503 -10.57 15.51 -0.78
C GLU A 503 -11.88 14.99 -1.36
N ASP A 504 -11.81 13.89 -2.09
CA ASP A 504 -13.00 13.15 -2.49
C ASP A 504 -13.47 12.32 -1.28
N PRO A 505 -14.78 12.28 -0.97
CA PRO A 505 -15.30 11.47 0.13
C PRO A 505 -14.89 10.01 -0.08
N LEU A 506 -14.39 9.37 0.98
CA LEU A 506 -14.08 7.94 0.94
C LEU A 506 -15.34 7.20 0.52
N ARG A 507 -15.22 6.29 -0.47
CA ARG A 507 -16.36 5.49 -0.91
C ARG A 507 -16.94 4.74 0.30
N GLY A 508 -18.23 4.97 0.61
CA GLY A 508 -18.91 4.41 1.77
C GLY A 508 -19.09 2.89 1.75
N SER A 509 -18.63 2.20 0.70
CA SER A 509 -18.75 0.75 0.51
C SER A 509 -17.57 -0.05 1.08
N VAL A 510 -16.96 0.42 2.17
CA VAL A 510 -16.09 -0.41 3.01
C VAL A 510 -16.75 -0.58 4.39
N THR A 511 -18.03 -0.96 4.41
CA THR A 511 -18.47 -1.89 5.47
C THR A 511 -17.63 -3.14 5.31
N ALA A 512 -16.88 -3.48 6.36
CA ALA A 512 -15.96 -4.60 6.39
C ALA A 512 -16.58 -5.81 5.67
N PRO A 513 -15.88 -6.42 4.69
CA PRO A 513 -16.31 -7.72 4.19
C PRO A 513 -16.43 -8.64 5.41
N ASP A 514 -17.45 -9.47 5.41
CA ASP A 514 -17.56 -10.56 6.37
C ASP A 514 -16.22 -11.31 6.39
N VAL A 515 -15.78 -11.90 7.51
CA VAL A 515 -14.39 -12.40 7.60
C VAL A 515 -14.11 -13.53 6.59
N THR A 516 -15.17 -14.18 6.11
CA THR A 516 -15.18 -15.11 4.97
C THR A 516 -14.95 -14.46 3.60
N GLU A 517 -15.26 -13.17 3.42
CA GLU A 517 -15.07 -12.38 2.20
C GLU A 517 -13.71 -11.66 2.14
N THR A 518 -13.02 -11.45 3.27
CA THR A 518 -11.67 -10.83 3.29
C THR A 518 -10.54 -11.67 2.68
N LEU A 519 -10.80 -12.94 2.35
CA LEU A 519 -9.86 -13.82 1.63
C LEU A 519 -9.96 -13.70 0.09
N ALA A 520 -10.88 -12.89 -0.43
CA ALA A 520 -11.14 -12.76 -1.87
C ALA A 520 -10.74 -11.37 -2.39
N SER A 521 -9.48 -11.19 -2.76
CA SER A 521 -8.98 -10.08 -3.56
C SER A 521 -9.35 -10.20 -5.06
N ASN A 522 -10.60 -10.53 -5.37
CA ASN A 522 -11.08 -10.50 -6.76
C ASN A 522 -11.78 -9.17 -7.06
N PRO A 523 -11.57 -8.59 -8.26
CA PRO A 523 -12.65 -7.87 -8.91
C PRO A 523 -13.72 -8.92 -9.16
N VAL A 524 -14.74 -8.96 -8.31
CA VAL A 524 -15.96 -9.66 -8.71
C VAL A 524 -16.61 -8.68 -9.67
N GLU A 525 -16.41 -8.90 -10.98
CA GLU A 525 -17.49 -8.60 -11.93
C GLU A 525 -18.69 -9.38 -11.41
N ARG A 526 -19.45 -8.76 -10.50
CA ARG A 526 -20.69 -9.35 -10.04
C ARG A 526 -21.58 -9.34 -11.24
N SER A 527 -21.90 -10.53 -11.73
CA SER A 527 -22.96 -10.65 -12.72
C SER A 527 -24.23 -10.05 -12.11
N SER A 528 -25.11 -9.51 -12.96
CA SER A 528 -26.44 -9.06 -12.52
C SER A 528 -27.15 -10.14 -11.68
N TYR A 529 -26.90 -11.42 -11.98
CA TYR A 529 -27.38 -12.57 -11.23
C TYR A 529 -26.84 -12.63 -9.79
N ASP A 530 -25.54 -12.45 -9.57
CA ASP A 530 -24.93 -12.56 -8.23
C ASP A 530 -25.36 -11.42 -7.29
N GLU A 531 -25.50 -10.20 -7.82
CA GLU A 531 -25.98 -9.05 -7.03
C GLU A 531 -27.47 -9.21 -6.68
N VAL A 532 -28.27 -9.72 -7.62
CA VAL A 532 -29.68 -10.08 -7.37
C VAL A 532 -29.77 -11.20 -6.34
N CYS A 533 -28.94 -12.24 -6.40
CA CYS A 533 -28.90 -13.30 -5.38
C CYS A 533 -28.53 -12.76 -4.00
N ARG A 534 -27.61 -11.81 -3.90
CA ARG A 534 -27.26 -11.15 -2.63
C ARG A 534 -28.43 -10.33 -2.09
N ALA A 535 -29.04 -9.51 -2.93
CA ALA A 535 -30.22 -8.72 -2.55
C ALA A 535 -31.37 -9.63 -2.08
N LEU A 536 -31.62 -10.73 -2.78
CA LEU A 536 -32.60 -11.76 -2.42
C LEU A 536 -32.25 -12.47 -1.10
N SER A 537 -30.97 -12.73 -0.82
CA SER A 537 -30.53 -13.34 0.45
C SER A 537 -30.83 -12.43 1.65
N VAL A 538 -30.56 -11.12 1.52
CA VAL A 538 -30.90 -10.12 2.53
C VAL A 538 -32.43 -10.07 2.74
N LEU A 539 -33.20 -10.07 1.65
CA LEU A 539 -34.67 -10.07 1.66
C LEU A 539 -35.28 -11.39 2.16
N GLY A 540 -34.55 -12.50 2.09
CA GLY A 540 -35.01 -13.81 2.55
C GLY A 540 -35.07 -13.94 4.08
N THR A 541 -34.26 -13.17 4.80
CA THR A 541 -34.22 -13.22 6.27
C THR A 541 -35.39 -12.47 6.92
N ARG A 542 -35.87 -12.93 8.08
CA ARG A 542 -36.93 -12.24 8.85
C ARG A 542 -36.46 -10.88 9.37
N GLU A 543 -35.19 -10.77 9.76
CA GLU A 543 -34.57 -9.55 10.26
C GLU A 543 -34.35 -8.52 9.15
N GLY A 544 -33.86 -8.95 7.97
CA GLY A 544 -33.69 -8.08 6.82
C GLY A 544 -35.01 -7.48 6.32
N ARG A 545 -36.10 -8.27 6.29
CA ARG A 545 -37.44 -7.74 5.94
C ARG A 545 -37.91 -6.67 6.92
N ARG A 546 -37.71 -6.87 8.23
CA ARG A 546 -38.13 -5.92 9.25
C ARG A 546 -37.33 -4.62 9.18
N GLU A 547 -36.03 -4.71 8.94
CA GLU A 547 -35.14 -3.54 8.84
C GLU A 547 -35.45 -2.69 7.61
N ILE A 548 -35.78 -3.32 6.48
CA ILE A 548 -36.20 -2.62 5.26
C ILE A 548 -37.48 -1.80 5.50
N TYR A 549 -38.50 -2.37 6.14
CA TYR A 549 -39.71 -1.61 6.45
C TYR A 549 -39.45 -0.48 7.45
N ARG A 550 -38.50 -0.65 8.37
CA ARG A 550 -38.09 0.42 9.28
C ARG A 550 -37.42 1.58 8.54
N ASP A 551 -36.47 1.28 7.65
CA ASP A 551 -35.75 2.25 6.84
C ASP A 551 -36.70 3.00 5.90
N ILE A 552 -37.57 2.29 5.18
CA ILE A 552 -38.55 2.90 4.26
C ILE A 552 -39.50 3.84 5.01
N THR A 553 -39.95 3.44 6.20
CA THR A 553 -40.87 4.25 7.01
C THR A 553 -40.20 5.54 7.49
N ALA A 554 -38.94 5.44 7.96
CA ALA A 554 -38.15 6.60 8.38
C ALA A 554 -37.84 7.54 7.21
N ARG A 555 -37.46 7.00 6.05
CA ARG A 555 -37.16 7.77 4.83
C ARG A 555 -38.40 8.43 4.22
N ALA A 556 -39.57 7.81 4.35
CA ALA A 556 -40.84 8.40 3.95
C ALA A 556 -41.34 9.50 4.91
N GLY A 557 -40.61 9.76 6.01
CA GLY A 557 -40.96 10.76 7.02
C GLY A 557 -42.19 10.41 7.84
N GLN A 558 -42.53 9.12 7.96
CA GLN A 558 -43.72 8.63 8.64
C GLN A 558 -43.35 8.02 10.00
N ASP A 559 -44.11 8.33 11.05
CA ASP A 559 -43.96 7.70 12.37
C ASP A 559 -44.89 6.48 12.51
N LEU A 560 -44.68 5.49 11.62
CA LEU A 560 -45.48 4.27 11.55
C LEU A 560 -44.69 3.06 12.03
N LEU A 561 -45.38 2.07 12.59
CA LEU A 561 -44.76 0.78 12.86
C LEU A 561 -44.42 0.08 11.53
N PRO A 562 -43.35 -0.74 11.46
CA PRO A 562 -43.02 -1.49 10.24
C PRO A 562 -44.17 -2.35 9.70
N ALA A 563 -45.02 -2.88 10.59
CA ALA A 563 -46.20 -3.66 10.23
C ALA A 563 -47.33 -2.78 9.61
N SER A 564 -47.43 -1.52 10.03
CA SER A 564 -48.39 -0.53 9.51
C SER A 564 -48.02 -0.10 8.10
N SER A 565 -46.74 0.17 7.85
CA SER A 565 -46.24 0.47 6.49
C SER A 565 -46.39 -0.73 5.54
N TRP A 566 -46.15 -1.94 6.05
CA TRP A 566 -46.42 -3.18 5.30
C TRP A 566 -47.92 -3.32 4.95
N LEU A 567 -48.81 -3.01 5.89
CA LEU A 567 -50.26 -3.10 5.70
C LEU A 567 -50.76 -2.09 4.65
N LEU A 568 -50.30 -0.84 4.69
CA LEU A 568 -50.69 0.20 3.72
C LEU A 568 -50.29 -0.17 2.28
N LEU A 569 -49.05 -0.64 2.09
CA LEU A 569 -48.58 -1.12 0.79
C LEU A 569 -49.39 -2.31 0.28
N ARG A 570 -49.95 -3.11 1.18
CA ARG A 570 -50.76 -4.27 0.85
C ARG A 570 -52.20 -3.91 0.48
N ILE A 571 -52.83 -3.01 1.24
CA ILE A 571 -54.17 -2.49 0.89
C ILE A 571 -54.10 -1.76 -0.46
N LYS A 572 -53.03 -1.02 -0.74
CA LYS A 572 -52.79 -0.38 -2.04
C LYS A 572 -52.81 -1.38 -3.20
N ARG A 573 -52.23 -2.57 -3.02
CA ARG A 573 -52.19 -3.61 -4.06
C ARG A 573 -53.50 -4.39 -4.17
N CYS A 574 -54.10 -4.76 -3.04
CA CYS A 574 -55.29 -5.63 -3.01
C CYS A 574 -56.63 -4.86 -3.08
N GLY A 575 -56.61 -3.53 -2.97
CA GLY A 575 -57.79 -2.67 -2.90
C GLY A 575 -58.39 -2.62 -1.49
N SER A 576 -58.67 -3.78 -0.90
CA SER A 576 -59.14 -3.94 0.47
C SER A 576 -58.44 -5.12 1.15
N VAL A 577 -58.43 -5.13 2.48
CA VAL A 577 -57.91 -6.25 3.26
C VAL A 577 -58.78 -6.52 4.49
N GLU A 578 -59.21 -7.78 4.63
CA GLU A 578 -59.83 -8.29 5.86
C GLU A 578 -58.73 -8.80 6.82
N PRO A 579 -58.59 -8.23 8.05
CA PRO A 579 -57.49 -8.57 8.96
C PRO A 579 -57.41 -10.05 9.36
N ALA A 580 -58.55 -10.70 9.54
CA ALA A 580 -58.63 -12.12 9.92
C ALA A 580 -58.15 -13.04 8.78
N THR A 581 -58.66 -12.81 7.57
CA THR A 581 -58.25 -13.55 6.37
C THR A 581 -56.78 -13.29 6.01
N LEU A 582 -56.27 -12.07 6.26
CA LEU A 582 -54.87 -11.74 6.06
C LEU A 582 -53.94 -12.54 6.98
N ALA A 583 -54.33 -12.72 8.25
CA ALA A 583 -53.56 -13.51 9.20
C ALA A 583 -53.51 -15.00 8.83
N GLU A 584 -54.57 -15.53 8.21
CA GLU A 584 -54.60 -16.93 7.73
C GLU A 584 -53.73 -17.16 6.49
N ARG A 585 -53.61 -16.14 5.62
CA ARG A 585 -52.88 -16.24 4.36
C ARG A 585 -51.42 -15.83 4.44
N THR A 586 -51.01 -15.17 5.52
CA THR A 586 -49.64 -14.64 5.68
C THR A 586 -48.94 -15.24 6.91
N THR A 587 -47.61 -15.10 6.97
CA THR A 587 -46.83 -15.53 8.14
C THR A 587 -46.85 -14.53 9.30
N VAL A 588 -47.70 -13.49 9.24
CA VAL A 588 -47.76 -12.41 10.23
C VAL A 588 -48.85 -12.73 11.26
N PRO A 589 -48.55 -12.75 12.58
CA PRO A 589 -49.55 -13.05 13.59
C PRO A 589 -50.69 -12.03 13.62
N LEU A 590 -51.93 -12.51 13.82
CA LEU A 590 -53.13 -11.67 13.91
C LEU A 590 -53.01 -10.48 14.89
N PRO A 591 -52.39 -10.60 16.10
CA PRO A 591 -52.22 -9.46 17.00
C PRO A 591 -51.43 -8.30 16.38
N VAL A 592 -50.39 -8.61 15.59
CA VAL A 592 -49.55 -7.62 14.92
C VAL A 592 -50.33 -6.89 13.83
N ILE A 593 -51.20 -7.61 13.11
CA ILE A 593 -52.08 -7.02 12.08
C ILE A 593 -53.12 -6.11 12.74
N ILE A 594 -53.71 -6.52 13.86
CA ILE A 594 -54.70 -5.71 14.59
C ILE A 594 -54.07 -4.42 15.13
N ASP A 595 -52.86 -4.49 15.68
CA ASP A 595 -52.15 -3.30 16.17
C ASP A 595 -51.78 -2.35 15.02
N ALA A 596 -51.39 -2.89 13.86
CA ALA A 596 -51.13 -2.12 12.65
C ALA A 596 -52.40 -1.41 12.16
N VAL A 597 -53.52 -2.14 12.03
CA VAL A 597 -54.84 -1.59 11.64
C VAL A 597 -55.24 -0.47 12.59
N ARG A 598 -55.10 -0.67 13.90
CA ARG A 598 -55.44 0.35 14.90
C ARG A 598 -54.60 1.61 14.74
N GLN A 599 -53.31 1.48 14.43
CA GLN A 599 -52.43 2.64 14.22
C GLN A 599 -52.81 3.39 12.93
N VAL A 600 -53.04 2.69 11.83
CA VAL A 600 -53.38 3.35 10.55
C VAL A 600 -54.79 3.92 10.52
N GLU A 601 -55.76 3.30 11.21
CA GLU A 601 -57.11 3.86 11.45
C GLU A 601 -57.01 5.11 12.35
N GLY A 602 -56.22 5.05 13.43
CA GLY A 602 -56.01 6.18 14.34
C GLY A 602 -55.32 7.38 13.68
N SER A 603 -54.50 7.15 12.65
CA SER A 603 -53.85 8.18 11.85
C SER A 603 -54.69 8.65 10.64
N GLY A 604 -55.92 8.15 10.45
CA GLY A 604 -56.80 8.55 9.34
C GLY A 604 -56.38 8.04 7.96
N LEU A 605 -55.43 7.11 7.88
CA LEU A 605 -54.87 6.59 6.62
C LEU A 605 -55.74 5.49 6.00
N VAL A 606 -56.64 4.89 6.79
CA VAL A 606 -57.58 3.87 6.33
C VAL A 606 -58.95 4.06 6.99
N VAL A 607 -60.00 3.63 6.29
CA VAL A 607 -61.37 3.58 6.77
C VAL A 607 -61.86 2.14 6.69
N ARG A 608 -62.70 1.77 7.65
CA ARG A 608 -63.27 0.43 7.74
C ARG A 608 -64.62 0.39 7.03
N GLU A 609 -64.74 -0.48 6.03
CA GLU A 609 -65.95 -0.77 5.28
C GLU A 609 -66.43 -2.19 5.62
N GLY A 610 -67.26 -2.31 6.65
CA GLY A 610 -67.70 -3.62 7.15
C GLY A 610 -66.57 -4.39 7.85
N LEU A 611 -66.18 -5.54 7.29
CA LEU A 611 -65.04 -6.35 7.77
C LEU A 611 -63.71 -5.97 7.09
N ASP A 612 -63.78 -5.21 5.99
CA ASP A 612 -62.64 -4.80 5.20
C ASP A 612 -62.09 -3.44 5.64
N VAL A 613 -60.80 -3.25 5.39
CA VAL A 613 -60.09 -1.99 5.59
C VAL A 613 -59.62 -1.46 4.22
N VAL A 614 -59.95 -0.21 3.91
CA VAL A 614 -59.69 0.47 2.62
C VAL A 614 -58.90 1.76 2.86
N LEU A 615 -58.03 2.15 1.92
CA LEU A 615 -57.24 3.39 2.01
C LEU A 615 -58.11 4.65 1.84
N THR A 616 -57.84 5.67 2.65
CA THR A 616 -58.30 7.04 2.39
C THR A 616 -57.47 7.70 1.30
N ASP A 617 -57.86 8.90 0.84
CA ASP A 617 -57.06 9.67 -0.12
C ASP A 617 -55.67 10.02 0.43
N GLU A 618 -55.60 10.42 1.71
CA GLU A 618 -54.34 10.64 2.43
C GLU A 618 -53.53 9.34 2.60
N GLY A 619 -54.23 8.22 2.87
CA GLY A 619 -53.63 6.88 2.91
C GLY A 619 -53.01 6.44 1.58
N ARG A 620 -53.64 6.78 0.46
CA ARG A 620 -53.10 6.52 -0.89
C ARG A 620 -51.81 7.27 -1.13
N GLU A 621 -51.75 8.57 -0.82
CA GLU A 621 -50.52 9.37 -0.98
C GLU A 621 -49.37 8.87 -0.10
N VAL A 622 -49.66 8.42 1.12
CA VAL A 622 -48.65 7.81 2.01
C VAL A 622 -48.19 6.46 1.47
N ALA A 623 -49.10 5.63 0.97
CA ALA A 623 -48.76 4.35 0.35
C ALA A 623 -48.01 4.51 -1.00
N ASP A 624 -48.22 5.60 -1.73
CA ASP A 624 -47.45 5.99 -2.91
C ASP A 624 -46.00 6.34 -2.52
N ARG A 625 -45.82 7.23 -1.56
CA ARG A 625 -44.49 7.58 -1.05
C ARG A 625 -43.73 6.39 -0.47
N LEU A 626 -44.41 5.52 0.29
CA LEU A 626 -43.80 4.30 0.81
C LEU A 626 -43.37 3.34 -0.31
N ALA A 627 -44.10 3.28 -1.42
CA ALA A 627 -43.76 2.43 -2.56
C ALA A 627 -42.56 2.97 -3.34
N GLU A 628 -42.48 4.29 -3.54
CA GLU A 628 -41.34 4.96 -4.20
C GLU A 628 -40.06 4.80 -3.38
N VAL A 629 -40.11 5.10 -2.08
CA VAL A 629 -38.96 4.95 -1.17
C VAL A 629 -38.51 3.48 -1.06
N ARG A 630 -39.44 2.53 -1.16
CA ARG A 630 -39.13 1.10 -1.21
C ARG A 630 -38.40 0.70 -2.49
N GLU A 631 -38.84 1.22 -3.64
CA GLU A 631 -38.14 1.00 -4.92
C GLU A 631 -36.71 1.56 -4.87
N GLU A 632 -36.53 2.75 -4.28
CA GLU A 632 -35.19 3.32 -4.05
C GLU A 632 -34.34 2.51 -3.05
N SER A 633 -34.94 2.00 -1.97
CA SER A 633 -34.23 1.18 -0.97
C SER A 633 -33.81 -0.18 -1.58
N LEU A 634 -34.67 -0.80 -2.38
CA LEU A 634 -34.33 -1.99 -3.16
C LEU A 634 -33.27 -1.69 -4.23
N GLY A 635 -33.33 -0.53 -4.88
CA GLY A 635 -32.31 -0.05 -5.82
C GLY A 635 -30.95 0.20 -5.15
N ALA A 636 -30.94 0.76 -3.95
CA ALA A 636 -29.72 0.96 -3.16
C ALA A 636 -29.04 -0.36 -2.79
N LEU A 637 -29.81 -1.45 -2.60
CA LEU A 637 -29.25 -2.79 -2.43
C LEU A 637 -28.55 -3.31 -3.69
N LEU A 638 -28.75 -2.72 -4.87
CA LEU A 638 -28.04 -3.08 -6.09
C LEU A 638 -26.81 -2.18 -6.38
N GLY A 639 -26.56 -1.17 -5.54
CA GLY A 639 -25.39 -0.30 -5.61
C GLY A 639 -25.25 0.41 -6.96
N ASP A 640 -24.06 0.33 -7.57
CA ASP A 640 -23.71 1.00 -8.84
C ASP A 640 -24.50 0.49 -10.06
N TRP A 641 -25.34 -0.54 -9.91
CA TRP A 641 -26.19 -1.10 -10.98
C TRP A 641 -27.57 -0.43 -11.08
N TRP A 642 -27.91 0.48 -10.16
CA TRP A 642 -29.17 1.22 -10.16
C TRP A 642 -29.00 2.62 -10.78
N GLY A 643 -29.74 2.90 -11.86
CA GLY A 643 -29.74 4.20 -12.54
C GLY A 643 -30.26 4.15 -13.99
N PRO A 644 -30.58 5.29 -14.61
CA PRO A 644 -31.17 5.36 -15.95
C PRO A 644 -30.24 4.89 -17.09
N ASP A 645 -28.93 4.80 -16.85
CA ASP A 645 -27.91 4.47 -17.86
C ASP A 645 -27.47 2.99 -17.87
N ARG A 646 -28.17 2.11 -17.13
CA ARG A 646 -27.83 0.67 -16.91
C ARG A 646 -28.98 -0.24 -17.43
N PRO A 647 -28.78 -1.57 -17.59
CA PRO A 647 -29.71 -2.42 -18.34
C PRO A 647 -31.16 -2.34 -17.82
N THR A 648 -32.11 -2.04 -18.71
CA THR A 648 -33.55 -1.86 -18.44
C THR A 648 -34.19 -3.06 -17.73
N ASP A 649 -33.70 -4.27 -18.02
CA ASP A 649 -34.26 -5.52 -17.48
C ASP A 649 -34.14 -5.61 -15.95
N LEU A 650 -33.11 -4.98 -15.37
CA LEU A 650 -32.86 -4.98 -13.91
C LEU A 650 -33.76 -3.98 -13.19
N VAL A 651 -34.04 -2.83 -13.80
CA VAL A 651 -35.02 -1.85 -13.31
C VAL A 651 -36.43 -2.44 -13.37
N GLN A 652 -36.75 -3.16 -14.46
CA GLN A 652 -38.01 -3.88 -14.58
C GLN A 652 -38.12 -4.99 -13.52
N LEU A 653 -37.06 -5.77 -13.30
CA LEU A 653 -37.03 -6.80 -12.27
C LEU A 653 -37.27 -6.21 -10.87
N VAL A 654 -36.64 -5.09 -10.51
CA VAL A 654 -36.85 -4.42 -9.21
C VAL A 654 -38.29 -3.96 -9.05
N ARG A 655 -38.91 -3.43 -10.10
CA ARG A 655 -40.33 -3.05 -10.10
C ARG A 655 -41.23 -4.27 -9.93
N GLU A 656 -40.96 -5.35 -10.65
CA GLU A 656 -41.69 -6.62 -10.53
C GLU A 656 -41.54 -7.20 -9.12
N LEU A 657 -40.33 -7.21 -8.56
CA LEU A 657 -40.05 -7.69 -7.20
C LEU A 657 -40.71 -6.83 -6.13
N ASN A 658 -40.69 -5.50 -6.29
CA ASN A 658 -41.39 -4.56 -5.40
C ASN A 658 -42.89 -4.84 -5.44
N SER A 659 -43.44 -5.07 -6.63
CA SER A 659 -44.84 -5.44 -6.78
C SER A 659 -45.11 -6.76 -6.04
N GLU A 660 -44.41 -7.86 -6.37
CA GLU A 660 -44.58 -9.20 -5.78
C GLU A 660 -44.48 -9.21 -4.26
N LEU A 661 -43.52 -8.48 -3.69
CA LEU A 661 -43.35 -8.41 -2.25
C LEU A 661 -44.42 -7.58 -1.51
N CYS A 662 -45.31 -6.90 -2.24
CA CYS A 662 -46.53 -6.28 -1.67
C CYS A 662 -47.70 -7.27 -1.53
N GLY A 663 -47.58 -8.52 -2.01
CA GLY A 663 -48.54 -9.62 -1.82
C GLY A 663 -48.81 -10.39 -3.13
N SER A 664 -48.92 -11.72 -3.10
CA SER A 664 -49.17 -12.54 -4.31
C SER A 664 -50.64 -12.51 -4.75
N ASP A 665 -50.91 -12.78 -6.04
CA ASP A 665 -52.29 -12.80 -6.58
C ASP A 665 -53.18 -13.88 -5.92
N ARG A 666 -52.57 -14.89 -5.28
CA ARG A 666 -53.26 -15.92 -4.48
C ARG A 666 -53.83 -15.39 -3.16
N GLU A 667 -53.39 -14.21 -2.74
CA GLU A 667 -53.76 -13.60 -1.46
C GLU A 667 -54.83 -12.50 -1.62
N GLN A 668 -55.39 -12.32 -2.84
CA GLN A 668 -56.53 -11.42 -3.07
C GLN A 668 -57.79 -11.93 -2.32
N PRO A 669 -58.56 -11.03 -1.67
CA PRO A 669 -59.75 -11.41 -0.91
C PRO A 669 -60.84 -12.06 -1.76
N HIS A 670 -60.94 -11.67 -3.03
CA HIS A 670 -61.98 -12.14 -3.95
C HIS A 670 -61.31 -12.77 -5.17
N GLY A 671 -61.54 -14.07 -5.39
CA GLY A 671 -61.04 -14.74 -6.58
C GLY A 671 -61.57 -14.06 -7.84
N GLY A 672 -60.70 -13.30 -8.53
CA GLY A 672 -60.87 -12.88 -9.92
C GLY A 672 -62.20 -12.21 -10.29
N ARG A 673 -62.81 -11.40 -9.42
CA ARG A 673 -63.95 -10.55 -9.80
C ARG A 673 -63.58 -9.08 -9.62
N VAL A 674 -63.28 -8.44 -10.74
CA VAL A 674 -63.28 -6.98 -10.89
C VAL A 674 -64.67 -6.48 -10.47
N LEU A 675 -64.74 -5.64 -9.44
CA LEU A 675 -65.94 -4.86 -9.13
C LEU A 675 -66.17 -3.87 -10.30
N PRO A 676 -67.37 -3.80 -10.91
CA PRO A 676 -67.63 -2.85 -11.98
C PRO A 676 -67.60 -1.42 -11.43
N ASP A 677 -66.92 -0.57 -12.18
CA ASP A 677 -66.86 0.88 -12.04
C ASP A 677 -68.28 1.48 -11.95
N HIS A 678 -68.75 1.77 -10.73
CA HIS A 678 -69.93 2.61 -10.57
C HIS A 678 -69.49 4.08 -10.67
N ARG A 679 -69.34 4.53 -11.92
CA ARG A 679 -69.55 5.94 -12.26
C ARG A 679 -70.97 6.31 -11.84
N LEU A 680 -71.10 7.24 -10.89
CA LEU A 680 -72.30 8.03 -10.72
C LEU A 680 -72.13 9.36 -11.46
N ALA A 681 -73.21 9.71 -12.14
CA ALA A 681 -73.43 10.89 -12.95
C ALA A 681 -73.43 12.20 -12.15
#